data_AF-A0A2D5AYJ5-F1
#
_entry.id   AF-A0A2D5AYJ5-F1
#
_cell.length_a   1.000
_cell.length_b   1.000
_cell.length_c   1.000
_cell.angle_alpha   90.00
_cell.angle_beta   90.00
_cell.angle_gamma   90.00
#
_symmetry.space_group_name_H-M   'P 1'
#
loop_
_entity.id
_entity.type
_entity.pdbx_description
1 polymer ?
#
loop_
_entity_poly.entity_id
_entity_poly.type
_entity_poly.pdbx_seq_one_letter_code
_entity_poly.pdbx_strand_id
1 'polypeptide(L)'
;MKLSPSSPNRGAYAKGPALALLALFVGCTNAGEPFMDLTPPSILGIQVYTDSAGNAAIAWSTDETALWSVEYGLTMAYGSTVQGNTPATSHFAILTGLIDDADYHCRILCTDADGNESDSGDITFQQGVTGNDQTAPAITMVDVSVPGGGTAIVSWTTDELSTGRLEYGTTSAYGTTITVGPPRATEHTVGLMGLDLDTAYHFAITATDLLSNSGSTNDDTFYSGASPNAPDIQGNLVTWCPLTLSFHGPTASETDDAPNPFLDYRLTVDFAGPSGQMATAHGFFDGDGNGGGTGDVWRVHFAPDEGGVWSYTAHFVQGADVAIDLSPGSGTPTDFDGETGTVTIAPVDAGGEGFYKWGLLEYVGAHYLKFRDGPYFLKMGCDSPENLLAYKGFDNTIDQGGNSTQGLENGLHRYQPHIPDWGPGGLGDSTDPFFTSADTGYDSKGIVGALNYLSSMNVNSVYFLPMNLGGDGQEVCPFVGYSNTTYAKTHYDISKLYQWDQIFEHATSKGILLHFVLAETEAANRNWLDNGTLGIERKLFYREMVARFGHALAIKWNLSEECLYAVTDSRAFAGYIQSVDPYDHPIGFHTYSLPADGGNNDWSAVLGDTRFSTNSTQSNVSFAGGHVEVWRQNSANAGHKWVVEIDEITTGLTDVNATALRQRGLYDVLFSGGGIEWYFGYVSLPLGGDLRVEDFRTRQDMWQYGWYARRFMEENLPFWEMQPADALVNGESFHSDGTGAEVFIKPNDTYAVYFPVASSTGTLDLSAATGTFQRRWFDPTTGLFVGTPDALTGGGIVNVGPPPNSPGMDWVMLLER
;
A
#
# COMPACT_ATOMS: atom_id res chain seq x y z
N MET A 1 37.06 55.38 -14.77
CA MET A 1 36.93 53.90 -14.82
C MET A 1 36.17 53.57 -16.09
N LYS A 2 36.87 53.01 -17.07
CA LYS A 2 36.41 52.71 -18.43
C LYS A 2 36.62 51.22 -18.69
N LEU A 3 35.71 50.65 -19.47
CA LEU A 3 35.57 49.25 -19.87
C LEU A 3 36.73 48.70 -20.74
N SER A 4 36.82 47.36 -20.77
CA SER A 4 37.67 46.43 -21.58
C SER A 4 39.13 46.25 -21.10
N PRO A 5 39.85 45.11 -21.33
CA PRO A 5 39.99 44.35 -22.61
C PRO A 5 40.05 42.79 -22.46
N SER A 6 39.98 41.94 -23.49
CA SER A 6 41.14 41.53 -24.30
C SER A 6 40.85 40.27 -25.16
N SER A 7 41.39 40.24 -26.38
CA SER A 7 41.85 39.02 -27.10
C SER A 7 43.34 38.80 -26.79
N PRO A 8 43.99 37.63 -27.01
CA PRO A 8 44.41 37.19 -28.36
C PRO A 8 44.64 35.66 -28.63
N ASN A 9 44.93 35.37 -29.90
CA ASN A 9 45.29 34.13 -30.62
C ASN A 9 46.40 33.19 -30.07
N ARG A 10 46.33 31.91 -30.49
CA ARG A 10 47.35 31.02 -31.18
C ARG A 10 47.05 29.53 -30.81
N GLY A 11 47.12 28.48 -31.63
CA GLY A 11 47.51 28.21 -33.03
C GLY A 11 48.01 26.75 -33.17
N ALA A 12 47.68 26.04 -34.27
CA ALA A 12 48.41 24.94 -34.96
C ALA A 12 47.42 24.05 -35.77
N TYR A 13 47.31 24.15 -37.10
CA TYR A 13 48.11 23.57 -38.21
C TYR A 13 48.01 22.03 -38.42
N ALA A 14 47.27 21.61 -39.47
CA ALA A 14 47.77 20.85 -40.63
C ALA A 14 46.64 20.71 -41.70
N LYS A 15 46.67 21.53 -42.75
CA LYS A 15 46.95 21.21 -44.18
C LYS A 15 45.86 20.44 -44.95
N GLY A 16 45.15 21.17 -45.83
CA GLY A 16 44.25 20.66 -46.90
C GLY A 16 45.02 20.10 -48.13
N PRO A 17 44.55 20.22 -49.40
CA PRO A 17 43.48 21.10 -49.94
C PRO A 17 42.42 20.36 -50.82
N ALA A 18 41.16 20.81 -50.81
CA ALA A 18 40.50 21.66 -51.83
C ALA A 18 40.23 21.02 -53.21
N LEU A 19 38.95 20.99 -53.63
CA LEU A 19 38.42 21.98 -54.56
C LEU A 19 36.88 21.89 -54.62
N ALA A 20 36.25 23.06 -54.59
CA ALA A 20 34.82 23.26 -54.73
C ALA A 20 34.38 23.27 -56.20
N LEU A 21 33.15 22.85 -56.49
CA LEU A 21 32.26 23.67 -57.31
C LEU A 21 30.77 23.38 -57.06
N LEU A 22 30.04 24.48 -57.02
CA LEU A 22 28.66 24.74 -56.65
C LEU A 22 27.72 24.64 -57.88
N ALA A 23 26.55 24.00 -57.73
CA ALA A 23 25.24 24.41 -58.30
C ALA A 23 24.17 23.35 -57.93
N LEU A 24 23.34 23.58 -56.90
CA LEU A 24 22.00 24.18 -56.94
C LEU A 24 20.88 23.35 -57.61
N PHE A 25 19.99 22.85 -56.74
CA PHE A 25 18.52 22.85 -56.79
C PHE A 25 17.70 21.74 -57.48
N VAL A 26 16.68 21.30 -56.71
CA VAL A 26 15.46 20.53 -57.03
C VAL A 26 15.73 19.06 -57.38
N GLY A 27 15.25 18.06 -56.64
CA GLY A 27 13.89 17.86 -56.15
C GLY A 27 13.19 16.84 -57.05
N CYS A 28 12.53 15.86 -56.44
CA CYS A 28 11.65 14.84 -57.04
C CYS A 28 12.31 13.52 -57.47
N THR A 29 11.98 12.48 -56.68
CA THR A 29 11.72 11.08 -57.01
C THR A 29 12.29 10.51 -58.31
N ASN A 30 13.12 9.47 -58.18
CA ASN A 30 12.87 8.22 -58.87
C ASN A 30 13.50 7.05 -58.10
N ALA A 31 12.82 5.92 -58.22
CA ALA A 31 13.10 4.63 -57.62
C ALA A 31 14.58 4.29 -57.57
N GLY A 32 15.02 3.68 -56.46
CA GLY A 32 16.20 2.84 -56.52
C GLY A 32 15.94 1.77 -57.58
N GLU A 33 16.65 1.86 -58.70
CA GLU A 33 16.89 0.68 -59.52
C GLU A 33 17.45 -0.38 -58.56
N PRO A 34 16.83 -1.56 -58.40
CA PRO A 34 17.51 -2.64 -57.71
C PRO A 34 18.82 -2.85 -58.46
N PHE A 35 19.94 -2.88 -57.73
CA PHE A 35 21.19 -3.33 -58.33
C PHE A 35 20.89 -4.72 -58.91
N MET A 36 20.91 -4.81 -60.26
CA MET A 36 20.78 -6.08 -60.96
C MET A 36 21.86 -7.00 -60.42
N ASP A 37 21.44 -8.11 -59.81
CA ASP A 37 22.39 -9.13 -59.38
C ASP A 37 23.11 -9.65 -60.62
N LEU A 38 24.43 -9.77 -60.56
CA LEU A 38 25.26 -10.36 -61.62
C LEU A 38 26.06 -11.57 -61.10
N THR A 39 25.87 -11.93 -59.83
CA THR A 39 26.50 -13.08 -59.21
C THR A 39 25.52 -14.25 -59.25
N PRO A 40 25.90 -15.38 -59.88
CA PRO A 40 25.07 -16.59 -59.81
C PRO A 40 25.03 -17.18 -58.38
N PRO A 41 23.95 -17.91 -58.04
CA PRO A 41 23.85 -18.60 -56.75
C PRO A 41 25.01 -19.56 -56.50
N SER A 42 25.65 -19.50 -55.33
CA SER A 42 26.65 -20.48 -54.93
C SER A 42 25.97 -21.75 -54.44
N ILE A 43 26.19 -22.87 -55.13
CA ILE A 43 25.65 -24.18 -54.71
C ILE A 43 26.55 -24.78 -53.62
N LEU A 44 25.97 -25.04 -52.44
CA LEU A 44 26.67 -25.49 -51.24
C LEU A 44 26.06 -26.78 -50.68
N GLY A 45 26.87 -27.55 -49.95
CA GLY A 45 26.36 -28.63 -49.09
C GLY A 45 25.66 -29.78 -49.80
N ILE A 46 26.06 -30.13 -51.03
CA ILE A 46 25.41 -31.18 -51.81
C ILE A 46 25.55 -32.54 -51.13
N GLN A 47 24.42 -33.17 -50.83
CA GLN A 47 24.30 -34.53 -50.28
C GLN A 47 23.46 -35.39 -51.23
N VAL A 48 23.90 -36.62 -51.47
CA VAL A 48 23.16 -37.60 -52.28
C VAL A 48 22.89 -38.83 -51.43
N TYR A 49 21.61 -39.18 -51.28
CA TYR A 49 21.15 -40.37 -50.57
C TYR A 49 20.45 -41.29 -51.55
N THR A 50 20.77 -42.59 -51.52
CA THR A 50 20.08 -43.59 -52.35
C THR A 50 19.37 -44.63 -51.49
N ASP A 51 18.26 -45.16 -51.98
CA ASP A 51 17.52 -46.25 -51.34
C ASP A 51 17.55 -47.54 -52.18
N SER A 52 17.17 -48.66 -51.54
CA SER A 52 17.04 -49.97 -52.20
C SER A 52 15.80 -50.12 -53.09
N ALA A 53 14.95 -49.08 -53.16
CA ALA A 53 13.75 -49.03 -54.00
C ALA A 53 14.02 -48.37 -55.37
N GLY A 54 15.27 -47.98 -55.66
CA GLY A 54 15.65 -47.35 -56.92
C GLY A 54 15.38 -45.84 -56.95
N ASN A 55 15.39 -45.18 -55.79
CA ASN A 55 15.31 -43.72 -55.69
C ASN A 55 16.62 -43.12 -55.16
N ALA A 56 16.86 -41.87 -55.53
CA ALA A 56 17.91 -41.04 -54.96
C ALA A 56 17.36 -39.67 -54.57
N ALA A 57 17.65 -39.21 -53.35
CA ALA A 57 17.38 -37.86 -52.88
C ALA A 57 18.67 -37.04 -52.92
N ILE A 58 18.68 -35.93 -53.65
CA ILE A 58 19.80 -35.01 -53.74
C ILE A 58 19.38 -33.74 -53.02
N ALA A 59 20.09 -33.34 -51.95
CA ALA A 59 19.81 -32.13 -51.18
C ALA A 59 20.99 -31.17 -51.23
N TRP A 60 20.72 -29.86 -51.28
CA TRP A 60 21.75 -28.81 -51.30
C TRP A 60 21.14 -27.48 -50.84
N SER A 61 22.00 -26.50 -50.60
CA SER A 61 21.60 -25.11 -50.35
C SER A 61 22.24 -24.15 -51.34
N THR A 62 21.70 -22.95 -51.41
CA THR A 62 22.27 -21.80 -52.10
C THR A 62 22.41 -20.62 -51.13
N ASP A 63 23.39 -19.76 -51.36
CA ASP A 63 23.60 -18.53 -50.58
C ASP A 63 22.54 -17.45 -50.83
N GLU A 64 21.71 -17.65 -51.85
CA GLU A 64 20.57 -16.81 -52.20
C GLU A 64 19.38 -17.63 -52.75
N THR A 65 18.23 -16.98 -52.98
CA THR A 65 17.01 -17.67 -53.41
C THR A 65 17.08 -18.05 -54.89
N ALA A 66 16.99 -19.35 -55.22
CA ALA A 66 17.12 -19.85 -56.59
C ALA A 66 16.02 -20.86 -56.98
N LEU A 67 15.67 -20.89 -58.27
CA LEU A 67 15.03 -22.03 -58.93
C LEU A 67 16.10 -23.06 -59.31
N TRP A 68 15.70 -24.32 -59.55
CA TRP A 68 16.67 -25.38 -59.82
C TRP A 68 16.18 -26.47 -60.77
N SER A 69 17.13 -27.11 -61.43
CA SER A 69 16.96 -28.38 -62.14
C SER A 69 18.12 -29.33 -61.87
N VAL A 70 17.85 -30.64 -61.90
CA VAL A 70 18.83 -31.72 -61.77
C VAL A 70 18.75 -32.59 -63.02
N GLU A 71 19.83 -32.60 -63.79
CA GLU A 71 20.02 -33.52 -64.92
C GLU A 71 20.77 -34.76 -64.44
N TYR A 72 20.35 -35.95 -64.86
CA TYR A 72 20.96 -37.21 -64.43
C TYR A 72 20.91 -38.31 -65.50
N GLY A 73 21.79 -39.29 -65.40
CA GLY A 73 21.82 -40.47 -66.27
C GLY A 73 23.04 -41.38 -66.00
N LEU A 74 23.14 -42.49 -66.73
CA LEU A 74 24.25 -43.47 -66.56
C LEU A 74 25.60 -42.98 -67.14
N THR A 75 25.64 -41.79 -67.73
CA THR A 75 26.84 -41.20 -68.35
C THR A 75 26.78 -39.68 -68.23
N MET A 76 27.92 -38.99 -68.42
CA MET A 76 28.00 -37.52 -68.44
C MET A 76 27.20 -36.83 -69.57
N ALA A 77 26.59 -37.59 -70.49
CA ALA A 77 25.63 -37.03 -71.43
C ALA A 77 24.28 -36.69 -70.75
N TYR A 78 24.10 -37.20 -69.52
CA TYR A 78 22.84 -37.25 -68.80
C TYR A 78 21.72 -37.81 -69.71
N GLY A 79 20.47 -37.77 -69.29
CA GLY A 79 19.37 -38.28 -70.13
C GLY A 79 17.99 -38.13 -69.52
N SER A 80 17.91 -37.65 -68.29
CA SER A 80 16.68 -37.37 -67.57
C SER A 80 16.86 -36.09 -66.75
N THR A 81 15.77 -35.37 -66.50
CA THR A 81 15.79 -34.09 -65.78
C THR A 81 14.61 -34.02 -64.82
N VAL A 82 14.85 -33.55 -63.60
CA VAL A 82 13.83 -33.16 -62.61
C VAL A 82 14.06 -31.69 -62.26
N GLN A 83 13.00 -30.91 -62.04
CA GLN A 83 13.12 -29.48 -61.71
C GLN A 83 12.11 -29.06 -60.65
N GLY A 84 12.50 -28.08 -59.83
CA GLY A 84 11.64 -27.43 -58.84
C GLY A 84 11.12 -26.10 -59.35
N ASN A 85 9.87 -25.76 -59.02
CA ASN A 85 9.22 -24.51 -59.47
C ASN A 85 9.05 -23.47 -58.35
N THR A 86 9.65 -23.71 -57.18
CA THR A 86 9.53 -22.83 -56.01
C THR A 86 10.92 -22.32 -55.63
N PRO A 87 11.18 -21.00 -55.73
CA PRO A 87 12.45 -20.43 -55.31
C PRO A 87 12.65 -20.57 -53.80
N ALA A 88 13.83 -21.02 -53.38
CA ALA A 88 14.23 -21.16 -51.98
C ALA A 88 15.76 -21.07 -51.85
N THR A 89 16.30 -21.10 -50.63
CA THR A 89 17.74 -21.24 -50.34
C THR A 89 18.13 -22.66 -49.94
N SER A 90 17.15 -23.55 -49.76
CA SER A 90 17.33 -24.97 -49.43
C SER A 90 16.50 -25.80 -50.40
N HIS A 91 17.13 -26.83 -50.96
CA HIS A 91 16.59 -27.59 -52.08
C HIS A 91 16.76 -29.08 -51.87
N PHE A 92 15.82 -29.85 -52.43
CA PHE A 92 15.99 -31.28 -52.61
C PHE A 92 15.30 -31.75 -53.89
N ALA A 93 15.91 -32.72 -54.57
CA ALA A 93 15.38 -33.40 -55.74
C ALA A 93 15.23 -34.90 -55.44
N ILE A 94 14.11 -35.49 -55.83
CA ILE A 94 13.91 -36.94 -55.77
C ILE A 94 13.98 -37.50 -57.19
N LEU A 95 14.97 -38.35 -57.43
CA LEU A 95 15.14 -39.14 -58.64
C LEU A 95 14.52 -40.52 -58.39
N THR A 96 13.72 -41.03 -59.32
CA THR A 96 12.97 -42.30 -59.14
C THR A 96 13.19 -43.23 -60.33
N GLY A 97 13.12 -44.54 -60.10
CA GLY A 97 13.23 -45.54 -61.17
C GLY A 97 14.66 -45.77 -61.66
N LEU A 98 15.64 -45.53 -60.79
CA LEU A 98 17.05 -45.75 -61.02
C LEU A 98 17.38 -47.25 -60.97
N ILE A 99 18.35 -47.67 -61.78
CA ILE A 99 18.80 -49.06 -61.85
C ILE A 99 19.77 -49.32 -60.70
N ASP A 100 19.50 -50.35 -59.91
CA ASP A 100 20.32 -50.76 -58.77
C ASP A 100 21.75 -51.17 -59.18
N ASP A 101 22.74 -50.90 -58.32
CA ASP A 101 24.18 -51.15 -58.49
C ASP A 101 24.83 -50.43 -59.70
N ALA A 102 24.15 -49.44 -60.28
CA ALA A 102 24.66 -48.65 -61.41
C ALA A 102 25.26 -47.32 -60.94
N ASP A 103 26.37 -46.91 -61.58
CA ASP A 103 26.94 -45.57 -61.43
C ASP A 103 26.11 -44.56 -62.24
N TYR A 104 25.61 -43.55 -61.54
CA TYR A 104 24.90 -42.42 -62.12
C TYR A 104 25.75 -41.16 -62.05
N HIS A 105 25.60 -40.35 -63.08
CA HIS A 105 26.09 -39.00 -63.21
C HIS A 105 24.92 -38.03 -63.05
N CYS A 106 25.06 -36.97 -62.27
CA CYS A 106 24.09 -35.89 -62.19
C CYS A 106 24.75 -34.51 -62.06
N ARG A 107 24.00 -33.48 -62.41
CA ARG A 107 24.38 -32.07 -62.28
C ARG A 107 23.19 -31.25 -61.85
N ILE A 108 23.41 -30.36 -60.89
CA ILE A 108 22.45 -29.37 -60.40
C ILE A 108 22.69 -28.06 -61.15
N LEU A 109 21.63 -27.43 -61.63
CA LEU A 109 21.63 -26.08 -62.17
C LEU A 109 20.72 -25.21 -61.32
N CYS A 110 21.21 -24.06 -60.86
CA CYS A 110 20.44 -23.08 -60.11
C CYS A 110 20.34 -21.76 -60.88
N THR A 111 19.20 -21.09 -60.78
CA THR A 111 18.93 -19.79 -61.40
C THR A 111 18.28 -18.86 -60.39
N ASP A 112 18.88 -17.68 -60.13
CA ASP A 112 18.27 -16.66 -59.28
C ASP A 112 17.07 -15.97 -59.95
N ALA A 113 16.47 -14.98 -59.27
CA ALA A 113 15.34 -14.23 -59.81
C ALA A 113 15.70 -13.29 -60.98
N ASP A 114 16.97 -12.92 -61.09
CA ASP A 114 17.52 -12.00 -62.11
C ASP A 114 18.07 -12.75 -63.34
N GLY A 115 18.10 -14.08 -63.29
CA GLY A 115 18.47 -14.99 -64.38
C GLY A 115 19.93 -15.42 -64.40
N ASN A 116 20.71 -15.19 -63.33
CA ASN A 116 22.08 -15.70 -63.27
C ASN A 116 22.10 -17.19 -62.96
N GLU A 117 22.90 -17.96 -63.71
CA GLU A 117 22.94 -19.42 -63.63
C GLU A 117 24.26 -19.94 -63.08
N SER A 118 24.18 -20.93 -62.20
CA SER A 118 25.32 -21.71 -61.70
C SER A 118 25.10 -23.20 -61.90
N ASP A 119 26.19 -23.97 -61.94
CA ASP A 119 26.12 -25.43 -61.95
C ASP A 119 27.12 -26.08 -60.98
N SER A 120 26.72 -27.24 -60.46
CA SER A 120 27.52 -28.01 -59.49
C SER A 120 28.75 -28.70 -60.09
N GLY A 121 28.90 -28.72 -61.41
CA GLY A 121 29.70 -29.74 -62.09
C GLY A 121 29.03 -31.12 -62.06
N ASP A 122 29.72 -32.11 -62.64
CA ASP A 122 29.29 -33.52 -62.65
C ASP A 122 29.53 -34.17 -61.28
N ILE A 123 28.48 -34.77 -60.75
CA ILE A 123 28.45 -35.50 -59.48
C ILE A 123 28.19 -36.97 -59.82
N THR A 124 29.00 -37.87 -59.28
CA THR A 124 28.78 -39.30 -59.43
C THR A 124 28.26 -39.92 -58.14
N PHE A 125 27.26 -40.80 -58.27
CA PHE A 125 26.77 -41.63 -57.17
C PHE A 125 26.40 -43.02 -57.67
N GLN A 126 26.57 -44.05 -56.83
CA GLN A 126 26.14 -45.41 -57.16
C GLN A 126 24.78 -45.69 -56.54
N GLN A 127 23.80 -46.06 -57.36
CA GLN A 127 22.46 -46.41 -56.89
C GLN A 127 22.49 -47.74 -56.11
N GLY A 128 21.82 -47.80 -54.96
CA GLY A 128 21.71 -49.02 -54.16
C GLY A 128 22.74 -49.16 -53.04
N VAL A 129 23.69 -48.23 -52.95
CA VAL A 129 24.54 -48.09 -51.77
C VAL A 129 23.76 -47.24 -50.77
N THR A 130 23.12 -47.90 -49.79
CA THR A 130 22.48 -47.25 -48.65
C THR A 130 23.42 -46.19 -48.06
N GLY A 131 23.09 -44.92 -48.25
CA GLY A 131 23.62 -43.83 -47.43
C GLY A 131 23.21 -44.17 -46.01
N ASN A 132 24.16 -44.62 -45.21
CA ASN A 132 23.94 -45.21 -43.89
C ASN A 132 23.64 -44.13 -42.84
N ASP A 133 22.91 -43.09 -43.24
CA ASP A 133 22.50 -42.03 -42.36
C ASP A 133 21.42 -42.58 -41.43
N GLN A 134 21.91 -42.99 -40.27
CA GLN A 134 21.12 -43.42 -39.12
C GLN A 134 21.17 -42.33 -38.03
N THR A 135 21.70 -41.15 -38.36
CA THR A 135 21.80 -40.04 -37.43
C THR A 135 20.53 -39.23 -37.50
N ALA A 136 19.98 -38.92 -36.34
CA ALA A 136 18.81 -38.07 -36.25
C ALA A 136 19.21 -36.59 -36.26
N PRO A 137 18.30 -35.67 -36.68
CA PRO A 137 18.59 -34.24 -36.66
C PRO A 137 18.96 -33.77 -35.25
N ALA A 138 20.09 -33.07 -35.13
CA ALA A 138 20.48 -32.42 -33.89
C ALA A 138 19.70 -31.11 -33.71
N ILE A 139 18.82 -31.08 -32.71
CA ILE A 139 18.04 -29.88 -32.34
C ILE A 139 18.95 -28.94 -31.53
N THR A 140 19.06 -27.70 -31.98
CA THR A 140 19.91 -26.66 -31.38
C THR A 140 19.18 -25.31 -31.38
N MET A 141 19.74 -24.32 -30.67
CA MET A 141 19.19 -22.95 -30.56
C MET A 141 17.69 -22.91 -30.20
N VAL A 142 17.27 -23.76 -29.27
CA VAL A 142 15.92 -23.70 -28.71
C VAL A 142 15.76 -22.40 -27.93
N ASP A 143 14.80 -21.58 -28.32
CA ASP A 143 14.46 -20.31 -27.68
C ASP A 143 12.95 -20.22 -27.47
N VAL A 144 12.55 -19.60 -26.35
CA VAL A 144 11.14 -19.40 -25.98
C VAL A 144 10.91 -17.93 -25.65
N SER A 145 10.04 -17.27 -26.41
CA SER A 145 9.60 -15.90 -26.19
C SER A 145 8.18 -15.87 -25.64
N VAL A 146 7.93 -15.10 -24.58
CA VAL A 146 6.62 -14.99 -23.92
C VAL A 146 6.12 -13.55 -23.96
N PRO A 147 5.47 -13.14 -25.07
CA PRO A 147 5.02 -11.76 -25.26
C PRO A 147 3.81 -11.37 -24.40
N GLY A 148 3.20 -12.31 -23.64
CA GLY A 148 2.07 -12.07 -22.74
C GLY A 148 0.72 -12.52 -23.31
N GLY A 149 -0.36 -12.28 -22.56
CA GLY A 149 -1.73 -12.54 -23.01
C GLY A 149 -2.04 -14.01 -23.33
N GLY A 150 -1.42 -14.96 -22.60
CA GLY A 150 -1.63 -16.39 -22.81
C GLY A 150 -0.98 -16.92 -24.09
N THR A 151 0.12 -16.30 -24.54
CA THR A 151 0.86 -16.71 -25.74
C THR A 151 2.34 -16.95 -25.46
N ALA A 152 2.96 -17.78 -26.28
CA ALA A 152 4.41 -18.01 -26.32
C ALA A 152 4.86 -18.36 -27.74
N ILE A 153 6.12 -18.16 -28.07
CA ILE A 153 6.72 -18.54 -29.35
C ILE A 153 7.92 -19.43 -29.04
N VAL A 154 7.93 -20.65 -29.54
CA VAL A 154 9.05 -21.59 -29.43
C VAL A 154 9.74 -21.68 -30.80
N SER A 155 11.04 -21.42 -30.84
CA SER A 155 11.85 -21.55 -32.06
C SER A 155 13.07 -22.42 -31.83
N TRP A 156 13.52 -23.12 -32.88
CA TRP A 156 14.73 -23.96 -32.84
C TRP A 156 15.32 -24.15 -34.24
N THR A 157 16.54 -24.66 -34.29
CA THR A 157 17.25 -25.05 -35.52
C THR A 157 17.63 -26.52 -35.53
N THR A 158 17.78 -27.11 -36.73
CA THR A 158 18.34 -28.45 -36.94
C THR A 158 19.54 -28.40 -37.88
N ASP A 159 20.51 -29.30 -37.69
CA ASP A 159 21.72 -29.41 -38.52
C ASP A 159 21.46 -30.03 -39.91
N GLU A 160 20.26 -30.57 -40.13
CA GLU A 160 19.78 -31.08 -41.41
C GLU A 160 18.28 -30.77 -41.64
N LEU A 161 17.79 -31.01 -42.87
CA LEU A 161 16.40 -30.76 -43.24
C LEU A 161 15.45 -31.71 -42.52
N SER A 162 14.60 -31.15 -41.66
CA SER A 162 13.66 -31.93 -40.84
C SER A 162 12.24 -31.38 -40.86
N THR A 163 11.27 -32.20 -40.47
CA THR A 163 9.98 -31.74 -39.94
C THR A 163 10.07 -31.59 -38.43
N GLY A 164 9.28 -30.68 -37.87
CA GLY A 164 9.22 -30.42 -36.43
C GLY A 164 7.95 -30.93 -35.76
N ARG A 165 8.04 -31.29 -34.48
CA ARG A 165 6.90 -31.58 -33.60
C ARG A 165 7.19 -31.00 -32.22
N LEU A 166 6.33 -30.11 -31.72
CA LEU A 166 6.37 -29.54 -30.37
C LEU A 166 5.26 -30.17 -29.54
N GLU A 167 5.60 -30.79 -28.42
CA GLU A 167 4.66 -31.26 -27.39
C GLU A 167 4.72 -30.33 -26.19
N TYR A 168 3.57 -29.92 -25.62
CA TYR A 168 3.56 -29.06 -24.45
C TYR A 168 2.34 -29.30 -23.54
N GLY A 169 2.43 -28.87 -22.27
CA GLY A 169 1.33 -28.91 -21.28
C GLY A 169 1.79 -28.44 -19.89
N THR A 170 0.89 -28.36 -18.92
CA THR A 170 1.20 -27.92 -17.53
C THR A 170 1.92 -28.98 -16.69
N THR A 171 2.21 -30.13 -17.28
CA THR A 171 3.00 -31.22 -16.68
C THR A 171 3.87 -31.86 -17.74
N SER A 172 4.91 -32.60 -17.33
CA SER A 172 5.80 -33.35 -18.24
C SER A 172 5.15 -34.54 -18.96
N ALA A 173 3.87 -34.84 -18.68
CA ALA A 173 3.08 -35.74 -19.53
C ALA A 173 2.67 -35.08 -20.85
N TYR A 174 2.84 -33.76 -20.94
CA TYR A 174 2.30 -32.90 -21.98
C TYR A 174 0.79 -33.13 -22.16
N GLY A 175 0.22 -32.61 -23.24
CA GLY A 175 -1.20 -32.80 -23.55
C GLY A 175 -1.59 -32.27 -24.91
N THR A 176 -0.77 -31.38 -25.45
CA THR A 176 -0.96 -30.75 -26.75
C THR A 176 0.24 -31.03 -27.65
N THR A 177 -0.01 -31.15 -28.96
CA THR A 177 1.02 -31.37 -29.98
C THR A 177 0.80 -30.43 -31.16
N ILE A 178 1.86 -29.79 -31.65
CA ILE A 178 1.88 -28.99 -32.89
C ILE A 178 2.98 -29.54 -33.81
N THR A 179 2.70 -29.71 -35.09
CA THR A 179 3.67 -30.19 -36.09
C THR A 179 4.00 -29.11 -37.12
N VAL A 180 5.28 -28.98 -37.49
CA VAL A 180 5.82 -28.01 -38.46
C VAL A 180 6.33 -28.74 -39.70
N GLY A 181 5.81 -28.34 -40.87
CA GLY A 181 6.14 -28.92 -42.18
C GLY A 181 5.15 -30.01 -42.64
N PRO A 182 5.26 -30.47 -43.92
CA PRO A 182 6.16 -29.97 -44.97
C PRO A 182 5.82 -28.55 -45.51
N PRO A 183 6.79 -27.83 -46.13
CA PRO A 183 8.15 -28.28 -46.48
C PRO A 183 9.08 -28.44 -45.26
N ARG A 184 10.10 -29.29 -45.37
CA ARG A 184 11.13 -29.47 -44.34
C ARG A 184 12.07 -28.27 -44.32
N ALA A 185 12.59 -27.92 -43.16
CA ALA A 185 13.48 -26.78 -42.96
C ALA A 185 14.53 -27.09 -41.88
N THR A 186 15.56 -26.25 -41.82
CA THR A 186 16.57 -26.25 -40.75
C THR A 186 16.24 -25.22 -39.67
N GLU A 187 15.23 -24.38 -39.87
CA GLU A 187 14.74 -23.39 -38.90
C GLU A 187 13.23 -23.59 -38.70
N HIS A 188 12.79 -23.57 -37.45
CA HIS A 188 11.41 -23.85 -37.07
C HIS A 188 10.92 -22.84 -36.04
N THR A 189 9.64 -22.46 -36.14
CA THR A 189 8.97 -21.58 -35.18
C THR A 189 7.52 -22.02 -34.98
N VAL A 190 7.06 -22.00 -33.73
CA VAL A 190 5.70 -22.38 -33.32
C VAL A 190 5.14 -21.33 -32.37
N GLY A 191 3.98 -20.76 -32.71
CA GLY A 191 3.20 -19.92 -31.81
C GLY A 191 2.21 -20.74 -30.97
N LEU A 192 2.27 -20.58 -29.66
CA LEU A 192 1.35 -21.10 -28.66
C LEU A 192 0.33 -20.02 -28.30
N MET A 193 -0.94 -20.40 -28.20
CA MET A 193 -2.05 -19.51 -27.85
C MET A 193 -2.98 -20.21 -26.85
N GLY A 194 -3.68 -19.42 -26.03
CA GLY A 194 -4.63 -19.94 -25.04
C GLY A 194 -3.96 -20.66 -23.87
N LEU A 195 -2.75 -20.23 -23.51
CA LEU A 195 -2.07 -20.66 -22.29
C LEU A 195 -2.74 -20.00 -21.08
N ASP A 196 -2.89 -20.77 -20.00
CA ASP A 196 -3.22 -20.23 -18.69
C ASP A 196 -2.12 -19.23 -18.30
N LEU A 197 -2.50 -18.08 -17.74
CA LEU A 197 -1.57 -17.00 -17.39
C LEU A 197 -0.73 -17.36 -16.16
N ASP A 198 0.48 -16.79 -16.05
CA ASP A 198 1.44 -17.04 -14.95
C ASP A 198 1.58 -18.53 -14.57
N THR A 199 1.56 -19.39 -15.59
CA THR A 199 1.51 -20.84 -15.43
C THR A 199 2.77 -21.46 -16.01
N ALA A 200 3.37 -22.39 -15.25
CA ALA A 200 4.50 -23.19 -15.72
C ALA A 200 4.02 -24.21 -16.77
N TYR A 201 4.68 -24.21 -17.92
CA TYR A 201 4.47 -25.17 -19.00
C TYR A 201 5.75 -25.97 -19.25
N HIS A 202 5.56 -27.26 -19.43
CA HIS A 202 6.55 -28.22 -19.91
C HIS A 202 6.44 -28.37 -21.42
N PHE A 203 7.57 -28.52 -22.12
CA PHE A 203 7.59 -28.81 -23.56
C PHE A 203 8.77 -29.69 -23.99
N ALA A 204 8.60 -30.38 -25.11
CA ALA A 204 9.67 -31.11 -25.80
C ALA A 204 9.51 -30.99 -27.33
N ILE A 205 10.63 -31.01 -28.05
CA ILE A 205 10.68 -30.91 -29.50
C ILE A 205 11.20 -32.23 -30.07
N THR A 206 10.53 -32.75 -31.10
CA THR A 206 11.01 -33.86 -31.94
C THR A 206 11.23 -33.37 -33.37
N ALA A 207 12.41 -33.64 -33.93
CA ALA A 207 12.74 -33.38 -35.33
C ALA A 207 12.89 -34.70 -36.09
N THR A 208 12.39 -34.79 -37.32
CA THR A 208 12.49 -36.01 -38.16
C THR A 208 12.98 -35.67 -39.56
N ASP A 209 14.05 -36.34 -39.98
CA ASP A 209 14.74 -36.08 -41.26
C ASP A 209 13.99 -36.66 -42.50
N LEU A 210 14.69 -36.72 -43.62
CA LEU A 210 14.22 -37.30 -44.89
C LEU A 210 14.17 -38.84 -44.89
N LEU A 211 15.00 -39.49 -44.08
CA LEU A 211 15.15 -40.95 -43.98
C LEU A 211 14.41 -41.56 -42.78
N SER A 212 13.62 -40.73 -42.09
CA SER A 212 12.83 -41.06 -40.89
C SER A 212 13.65 -41.33 -39.62
N ASN A 213 14.87 -40.80 -39.53
CA ASN A 213 15.58 -40.69 -38.26
C ASN A 213 14.97 -39.55 -37.43
N SER A 214 14.70 -39.79 -36.14
CA SER A 214 14.05 -38.82 -35.26
C SER A 214 14.88 -38.53 -34.02
N GLY A 215 15.08 -37.25 -33.71
CA GLY A 215 15.78 -36.75 -32.53
C GLY A 215 14.82 -35.96 -31.66
N SER A 216 14.97 -36.00 -30.33
CA SER A 216 14.13 -35.22 -29.42
C SER A 216 14.95 -34.50 -28.35
N THR A 217 14.47 -33.35 -27.90
CA THR A 217 15.00 -32.68 -26.70
C THR A 217 14.57 -33.43 -25.43
N ASN A 218 15.21 -33.11 -24.31
CA ASN A 218 14.64 -33.43 -23.00
C ASN A 218 13.41 -32.53 -22.73
N ASP A 219 12.69 -32.85 -21.65
CA ASP A 219 11.70 -31.96 -21.07
C ASP A 219 12.35 -30.64 -20.64
N ASP A 220 11.78 -29.52 -21.07
CA ASP A 220 12.16 -28.17 -20.66
C ASP A 220 10.91 -27.38 -20.27
N THR A 221 11.09 -26.24 -19.58
CA THR A 221 9.99 -25.47 -19.01
C THR A 221 10.05 -23.98 -19.34
N PHE A 222 8.89 -23.35 -19.48
CA PHE A 222 8.73 -21.90 -19.54
C PHE A 222 7.51 -21.46 -18.72
N TYR A 223 7.44 -20.17 -18.35
CA TYR A 223 6.27 -19.56 -17.72
C TYR A 223 5.54 -18.67 -18.73
N SER A 224 4.23 -18.84 -18.88
CA SER A 224 3.41 -17.88 -19.64
C SER A 224 3.42 -16.50 -18.99
N GLY A 225 3.26 -15.44 -19.78
CA GLY A 225 3.23 -14.07 -19.25
C GLY A 225 1.98 -13.79 -18.39
N ALA A 226 2.10 -12.86 -17.44
CA ALA A 226 1.00 -12.37 -16.61
C ALA A 226 -0.08 -11.63 -17.45
N SER A 227 -1.25 -11.42 -16.86
CA SER A 227 -2.29 -10.57 -17.47
C SER A 227 -1.72 -9.17 -17.68
N PRO A 228 -1.89 -8.54 -18.86
CA PRO A 228 -1.50 -7.14 -19.04
C PRO A 228 -2.31 -6.18 -18.15
N ASN A 229 -3.44 -6.64 -17.61
CA ASN A 229 -4.30 -5.90 -16.70
C ASN A 229 -4.06 -6.28 -15.22
N ALA A 230 -3.15 -7.22 -14.94
CA ALA A 230 -2.80 -7.56 -13.56
C ALA A 230 -2.22 -6.33 -12.86
N PRO A 231 -2.55 -6.13 -11.57
CA PRO A 231 -1.96 -5.07 -10.78
C PRO A 231 -0.50 -5.37 -10.43
N ASP A 232 0.29 -4.32 -10.31
CA ASP A 232 1.54 -4.37 -9.56
C ASP A 232 1.23 -4.51 -8.07
N ILE A 233 1.67 -5.62 -7.46
CA ILE A 233 1.48 -5.90 -6.04
C ILE A 233 2.75 -5.51 -5.28
N GLN A 234 2.61 -4.59 -4.31
CA GLN A 234 3.70 -4.08 -3.48
C GLN A 234 3.34 -4.19 -1.99
N GLY A 235 4.32 -3.95 -1.11
CA GLY A 235 4.17 -4.02 0.34
C GLY A 235 4.86 -5.24 0.96
N ASN A 236 4.85 -5.29 2.29
CA ASN A 236 5.37 -6.45 3.02
C ASN A 236 4.28 -7.53 3.06
N LEU A 237 4.47 -8.64 2.34
CA LEU A 237 3.48 -9.73 2.21
C LEU A 237 3.42 -10.60 3.47
N VAL A 238 3.11 -9.98 4.60
CA VAL A 238 3.00 -10.55 5.94
C VAL A 238 1.64 -10.15 6.50
N THR A 239 1.01 -11.02 7.29
CA THR A 239 -0.27 -10.74 7.94
C THR A 239 -0.18 -9.40 8.70
N TRP A 240 -1.21 -8.57 8.56
CA TRP A 240 -1.34 -7.21 9.08
C TRP A 240 -0.50 -6.12 8.42
N CYS A 241 0.54 -6.45 7.67
CA CYS A 241 1.21 -5.46 6.86
C CYS A 241 0.37 -5.15 5.61
N PRO A 242 0.03 -3.88 5.35
CA PRO A 242 -0.75 -3.53 4.17
C PRO A 242 0.03 -3.89 2.90
N LEU A 243 -0.71 -4.41 1.92
CA LEU A 243 -0.27 -4.59 0.56
C LEU A 243 -1.01 -3.60 -0.34
N THR A 244 -0.39 -3.28 -1.46
CA THR A 244 -0.86 -2.29 -2.42
C THR A 244 -1.03 -2.97 -3.78
N LEU A 245 -2.22 -2.93 -4.35
CA LEU A 245 -2.48 -3.31 -5.74
C LEU A 245 -2.57 -2.03 -6.57
N SER A 246 -1.69 -1.89 -7.57
CA SER A 246 -1.69 -0.76 -8.51
C SER A 246 -2.06 -1.26 -9.90
N PHE A 247 -3.25 -0.90 -10.38
CA PHE A 247 -3.73 -1.23 -11.72
C PHE A 247 -3.45 -0.09 -12.69
N HIS A 248 -3.20 -0.41 -13.95
CA HIS A 248 -3.10 0.57 -15.03
C HIS A 248 -4.44 0.66 -15.79
N GLY A 249 -5.10 1.80 -15.68
CA GLY A 249 -6.41 2.09 -16.27
C GLY A 249 -6.39 3.28 -17.22
N PRO A 250 -7.49 4.04 -17.33
CA PRO A 250 -7.51 5.28 -18.09
C PRO A 250 -6.52 6.29 -17.52
N THR A 251 -5.76 6.94 -18.41
CA THR A 251 -4.95 8.09 -18.03
C THR A 251 -5.87 9.26 -17.63
N ALA A 252 -5.61 9.85 -16.47
CA ALA A 252 -6.31 11.03 -15.98
C ALA A 252 -5.32 12.00 -15.30
N SER A 253 -5.82 13.19 -14.97
CA SER A 253 -5.16 14.20 -14.15
C SER A 253 -6.03 14.53 -12.94
N GLU A 254 -5.43 14.84 -11.80
CA GLU A 254 -6.12 15.35 -10.61
C GLU A 254 -6.91 16.66 -10.87
N THR A 255 -6.77 17.25 -12.05
CA THR A 255 -7.48 18.46 -12.51
C THR A 255 -8.54 18.20 -13.59
N ASP A 256 -8.76 16.93 -13.97
CA ASP A 256 -9.74 16.57 -14.99
C ASP A 256 -11.17 16.63 -14.43
N ASP A 257 -12.08 17.29 -15.16
CA ASP A 257 -13.49 17.47 -14.78
C ASP A 257 -14.45 16.45 -15.41
N ALA A 258 -14.08 15.85 -16.55
CA ALA A 258 -15.00 15.06 -17.37
C ALA A 258 -14.25 14.01 -18.22
N PRO A 259 -14.10 12.78 -17.73
CA PRO A 259 -14.52 12.31 -16.41
C PRO A 259 -13.66 12.88 -15.28
N ASN A 260 -14.27 13.16 -14.12
CA ASN A 260 -13.53 13.45 -12.89
C ASN A 260 -12.97 12.13 -12.32
N PRO A 261 -11.65 11.97 -12.13
CA PRO A 261 -11.07 10.69 -11.71
C PRO A 261 -11.45 10.26 -10.29
N PHE A 262 -11.86 11.19 -9.44
CA PHE A 262 -12.25 10.93 -8.06
C PHE A 262 -13.75 10.61 -7.92
N LEU A 263 -14.60 11.15 -8.81
CA LEU A 263 -16.06 10.98 -8.76
C LEU A 263 -16.61 9.99 -9.77
N ASP A 264 -16.09 10.02 -11.00
CA ASP A 264 -16.70 9.34 -12.14
C ASP A 264 -16.13 7.94 -12.40
N TYR A 265 -15.20 7.49 -11.56
CA TYR A 265 -14.68 6.14 -11.54
C TYR A 265 -14.79 5.53 -10.15
N ARG A 266 -15.10 4.23 -10.09
CA ARG A 266 -15.08 3.47 -8.85
C ARG A 266 -14.26 2.21 -9.06
N LEU A 267 -13.15 2.15 -8.34
CA LEU A 267 -12.41 0.92 -8.08
C LEU A 267 -12.86 0.34 -6.74
N THR A 268 -13.25 -0.93 -6.73
CA THR A 268 -13.30 -1.78 -5.53
C THR A 268 -12.62 -3.10 -5.84
N VAL A 269 -11.96 -3.72 -4.86
CA VAL A 269 -11.37 -5.05 -5.00
C VAL A 269 -11.92 -5.95 -3.91
N ASP A 270 -12.54 -7.04 -4.34
CA ASP A 270 -13.01 -8.10 -3.45
C ASP A 270 -11.86 -9.06 -3.18
N PHE A 271 -11.52 -9.24 -1.90
CA PHE A 271 -10.52 -10.18 -1.42
C PHE A 271 -11.21 -11.37 -0.74
N ALA A 272 -10.79 -12.58 -1.10
CA ALA A 272 -11.18 -13.81 -0.44
C ALA A 272 -9.98 -14.48 0.24
N GLY A 273 -10.08 -14.67 1.55
CA GLY A 273 -9.01 -15.21 2.39
C GLY A 273 -8.98 -16.74 2.46
N PRO A 274 -7.89 -17.33 2.98
CA PRO A 274 -7.67 -18.76 2.99
C PRO A 274 -8.68 -19.55 3.85
N SER A 275 -9.28 -18.91 4.86
CA SER A 275 -10.35 -19.50 5.69
C SER A 275 -11.76 -19.08 5.26
N GLY A 276 -11.90 -18.43 4.10
CA GLY A 276 -13.19 -17.98 3.56
C GLY A 276 -13.62 -16.58 4.03
N GLN A 277 -12.70 -15.78 4.56
CA GLN A 277 -12.90 -14.34 4.79
C GLN A 277 -13.27 -13.66 3.48
N MET A 278 -14.12 -12.64 3.54
CA MET A 278 -14.42 -11.76 2.41
C MET A 278 -14.28 -10.31 2.87
N ALA A 279 -13.58 -9.50 2.10
CA ALA A 279 -13.45 -8.07 2.32
C ALA A 279 -13.49 -7.33 0.99
N THR A 280 -14.12 -6.17 0.94
CA THR A 280 -14.14 -5.31 -0.26
C THR A 280 -13.41 -4.01 0.06
N ALA A 281 -12.22 -3.83 -0.47
CA ALA A 281 -11.47 -2.60 -0.29
C ALA A 281 -11.78 -1.60 -1.41
N HIS A 282 -11.97 -0.33 -1.05
CA HIS A 282 -12.18 0.75 -2.01
C HIS A 282 -10.84 1.26 -2.53
N GLY A 283 -10.73 1.46 -3.84
CA GLY A 283 -9.55 2.03 -4.48
C GLY A 283 -9.70 3.50 -4.82
N PHE A 284 -8.63 4.11 -5.31
CA PHE A 284 -8.57 5.54 -5.64
C PHE A 284 -7.66 5.79 -6.84
N PHE A 285 -7.84 6.94 -7.48
CA PHE A 285 -6.92 7.41 -8.51
C PHE A 285 -5.64 7.95 -7.88
N ASP A 286 -4.49 7.51 -8.35
CA ASP A 286 -3.19 7.84 -7.77
C ASP A 286 -2.19 8.39 -8.79
N GLY A 287 -2.69 8.92 -9.92
CA GLY A 287 -1.85 9.60 -10.89
C GLY A 287 -0.78 8.68 -11.48
N ASP A 288 0.49 8.99 -11.27
CA ASP A 288 1.62 8.15 -11.70
C ASP A 288 2.06 7.10 -10.65
N GLY A 289 1.33 7.00 -9.53
CA GLY A 289 1.61 6.10 -8.42
C GLY A 289 2.80 6.51 -7.53
N ASN A 290 3.43 7.65 -7.82
CA ASN A 290 4.63 8.15 -7.16
C ASN A 290 4.48 9.63 -6.71
N GLY A 291 3.24 10.06 -6.49
CA GLY A 291 2.90 11.43 -6.07
C GLY A 291 2.70 12.43 -7.23
N GLY A 292 2.88 12.02 -8.49
CA GLY A 292 2.56 12.87 -9.63
C GLY A 292 1.07 12.86 -9.93
N GLY A 293 0.43 14.04 -9.98
CA GLY A 293 -1.01 14.19 -10.18
C GLY A 293 -1.57 13.83 -11.56
N THR A 294 -0.79 13.18 -12.44
CA THR A 294 -1.25 12.77 -13.78
C THR A 294 -0.61 11.46 -14.17
N GLY A 295 -1.43 10.50 -14.58
CA GLY A 295 -1.00 9.16 -14.95
C GLY A 295 -2.19 8.21 -15.07
N ASP A 296 -1.92 6.91 -15.06
CA ASP A 296 -2.91 5.86 -15.28
C ASP A 296 -3.02 4.88 -14.10
N VAL A 297 -2.47 5.22 -12.93
CA VAL A 297 -2.43 4.35 -11.77
C VAL A 297 -3.69 4.49 -10.92
N TRP A 298 -4.33 3.33 -10.67
CA TRP A 298 -5.48 3.18 -9.79
C TRP A 298 -5.14 2.18 -8.69
N ARG A 299 -5.23 2.60 -7.43
CA ARG A 299 -4.64 1.88 -6.30
C ARG A 299 -5.67 1.40 -5.30
N VAL A 300 -5.41 0.25 -4.70
CA VAL A 300 -6.09 -0.27 -3.50
C VAL A 300 -5.05 -0.65 -2.46
N HIS A 301 -5.25 -0.21 -1.22
CA HIS A 301 -4.53 -0.71 -0.06
C HIS A 301 -5.38 -1.73 0.71
N PHE A 302 -4.76 -2.83 1.13
CA PHE A 302 -5.43 -3.89 1.87
C PHE A 302 -4.52 -4.48 2.96
N ALA A 303 -4.99 -4.57 4.20
CA ALA A 303 -4.28 -5.24 5.29
C ALA A 303 -4.84 -6.66 5.51
N PRO A 304 -4.18 -7.72 5.00
CA PRO A 304 -4.66 -9.10 5.16
C PRO A 304 -4.58 -9.55 6.62
N ASP A 305 -5.61 -10.23 7.12
CA ASP A 305 -5.73 -10.65 8.53
C ASP A 305 -5.36 -12.12 8.79
N GLU A 306 -4.96 -12.85 7.76
CA GLU A 306 -4.52 -14.24 7.86
C GLU A 306 -3.40 -14.56 6.87
N GLY A 307 -2.44 -15.38 7.30
CA GLY A 307 -1.42 -15.95 6.42
C GLY A 307 -1.99 -17.05 5.53
N GLY A 308 -1.65 -17.04 4.24
CA GLY A 308 -2.12 -18.02 3.26
C GLY A 308 -2.33 -17.38 1.89
N VAL A 309 -3.01 -18.12 1.01
CA VAL A 309 -3.35 -17.63 -0.33
C VAL A 309 -4.64 -16.81 -0.25
N TRP A 310 -4.55 -15.55 -0.63
CA TRP A 310 -5.68 -14.66 -0.86
C TRP A 310 -5.94 -14.56 -2.35
N SER A 311 -7.19 -14.64 -2.78
CA SER A 311 -7.59 -14.28 -4.14
C SER A 311 -8.22 -12.90 -4.17
N TYR A 312 -8.05 -12.16 -5.26
CA TYR A 312 -8.70 -10.88 -5.48
C TYR A 312 -9.53 -10.87 -6.76
N THR A 313 -10.56 -10.01 -6.81
CA THR A 313 -11.32 -9.66 -8.02
C THR A 313 -11.50 -8.14 -8.06
N ALA A 314 -11.02 -7.50 -9.11
CA ALA A 314 -11.18 -6.07 -9.32
C ALA A 314 -12.53 -5.75 -9.96
N HIS A 315 -13.16 -4.69 -9.48
CA HIS A 315 -14.36 -4.10 -10.05
C HIS A 315 -14.08 -2.64 -10.36
N PHE A 316 -14.02 -2.31 -11.65
CA PHE A 316 -13.67 -0.99 -12.14
C PHE A 316 -14.73 -0.46 -13.09
N VAL A 317 -15.48 0.53 -12.63
CA VAL A 317 -16.63 1.08 -13.36
C VAL A 317 -16.51 2.58 -13.55
N GLN A 318 -17.06 3.06 -14.66
CA GLN A 318 -17.18 4.48 -14.98
C GLN A 318 -18.65 4.91 -14.97
N GLY A 319 -18.94 6.11 -14.48
CA GLY A 319 -20.25 6.74 -14.54
C GLY A 319 -20.33 7.97 -13.64
N ALA A 320 -21.25 8.88 -13.93
CA ALA A 320 -21.41 10.11 -13.15
C ALA A 320 -21.57 9.81 -11.65
N ASP A 321 -20.72 10.40 -10.81
CA ASP A 321 -20.71 10.25 -9.34
C ASP A 321 -20.62 8.80 -8.83
N VAL A 322 -20.19 7.85 -9.68
CA VAL A 322 -20.22 6.42 -9.34
C VAL A 322 -19.35 6.06 -8.14
N ALA A 323 -18.29 6.84 -7.87
CA ALA A 323 -17.38 6.63 -6.75
C ALA A 323 -18.08 6.62 -5.38
N ILE A 324 -19.14 7.41 -5.25
CA ILE A 324 -19.88 7.65 -3.99
C ILE A 324 -21.26 7.00 -3.95
N ASP A 325 -21.63 6.26 -5.00
CA ASP A 325 -22.85 5.46 -5.05
C ASP A 325 -22.57 4.08 -4.43
N LEU A 326 -23.34 3.72 -3.40
CA LEU A 326 -23.24 2.43 -2.72
C LEU A 326 -23.97 1.29 -3.45
N SER A 327 -24.65 1.60 -4.57
CA SER A 327 -25.38 0.61 -5.35
C SER A 327 -24.41 -0.30 -6.14
N PRO A 328 -24.43 -1.63 -5.93
CA PRO A 328 -23.46 -2.55 -6.55
C PRO A 328 -23.51 -2.58 -8.09
N GLY A 329 -24.64 -2.21 -8.70
CA GLY A 329 -24.84 -2.22 -10.15
C GLY A 329 -24.67 -0.87 -10.85
N SER A 330 -24.22 0.16 -10.14
CA SER A 330 -24.02 1.50 -10.73
C SER A 330 -22.72 1.58 -11.51
N GLY A 331 -22.76 2.34 -12.61
CA GLY A 331 -21.64 2.50 -13.54
C GLY A 331 -21.64 1.48 -14.68
N THR A 332 -20.68 1.65 -15.60
CA THR A 332 -20.39 0.73 -16.70
C THR A 332 -18.99 0.17 -16.51
N PRO A 333 -18.80 -1.16 -16.51
CA PRO A 333 -17.48 -1.80 -16.50
C PRO A 333 -16.53 -1.22 -17.56
N THR A 334 -15.26 -1.04 -17.19
CA THR A 334 -14.21 -0.56 -18.10
C THR A 334 -12.83 -1.12 -17.75
N ASP A 335 -11.88 -1.02 -18.68
CA ASP A 335 -10.45 -1.35 -18.52
C ASP A 335 -10.18 -2.72 -17.87
N PHE A 336 -9.74 -2.75 -16.61
CA PHE A 336 -9.36 -3.95 -15.86
C PHE A 336 -10.50 -4.52 -14.99
N ASP A 337 -11.76 -4.13 -15.24
CA ASP A 337 -12.93 -4.74 -14.58
C ASP A 337 -12.95 -6.26 -14.76
N GLY A 338 -13.14 -6.97 -13.65
CA GLY A 338 -13.14 -8.43 -13.61
C GLY A 338 -11.76 -9.07 -13.60
N GLU A 339 -10.66 -8.30 -13.53
CA GLU A 339 -9.32 -8.86 -13.34
C GLU A 339 -9.25 -9.63 -12.02
N THR A 340 -8.66 -10.83 -12.06
CA THR A 340 -8.55 -11.71 -10.90
C THR A 340 -7.12 -12.21 -10.74
N GLY A 341 -6.68 -12.42 -9.51
CA GLY A 341 -5.42 -13.08 -9.24
C GLY A 341 -5.30 -13.54 -7.80
N THR A 342 -4.09 -13.93 -7.40
CA THR A 342 -3.80 -14.39 -6.05
C THR A 342 -2.54 -13.76 -5.50
N VAL A 343 -2.49 -13.58 -4.18
CA VAL A 343 -1.29 -13.17 -3.43
C VAL A 343 -1.09 -14.12 -2.24
N THR A 344 0.15 -14.54 -2.00
CA THR A 344 0.48 -15.38 -0.83
C THR A 344 1.01 -14.50 0.29
N ILE A 345 0.36 -14.56 1.44
CA ILE A 345 0.66 -13.78 2.64
C ILE A 345 1.34 -14.68 3.67
N ALA A 346 2.48 -14.27 4.19
CA ALA A 346 3.16 -14.96 5.29
C ALA A 346 2.39 -14.77 6.62
N PRO A 347 2.51 -15.72 7.57
CA PRO A 347 1.96 -15.55 8.91
C PRO A 347 2.47 -14.29 9.61
N VAL A 348 1.70 -13.79 10.58
CA VAL A 348 2.07 -12.61 11.39
C VAL A 348 3.49 -12.69 11.95
N ASP A 349 4.22 -11.58 11.84
CA ASP A 349 5.50 -11.42 12.53
C ASP A 349 5.25 -10.91 13.97
N ALA A 350 5.36 -11.80 14.95
CA ALA A 350 5.21 -11.45 16.36
C ALA A 350 6.30 -10.46 16.86
N GLY A 351 7.40 -10.31 16.12
CA GLY A 351 8.43 -9.30 16.34
C GLY A 351 8.22 -7.99 15.58
N GLY A 352 7.13 -7.88 14.81
CA GLY A 352 6.83 -6.72 13.97
C GLY A 352 6.74 -5.41 14.73
N GLU A 353 7.04 -4.32 14.03
CA GLU A 353 7.01 -2.97 14.59
C GLU A 353 5.58 -2.49 14.85
N GLY A 354 5.45 -1.54 15.78
CA GLY A 354 4.19 -0.84 16.05
C GLY A 354 3.01 -1.77 16.24
N PHE A 355 1.97 -1.56 15.43
CA PHE A 355 0.74 -2.36 15.49
C PHE A 355 0.75 -3.61 14.59
N TYR A 356 1.72 -3.78 13.69
CA TYR A 356 1.78 -4.92 12.77
C TYR A 356 1.88 -6.27 13.48
N LYS A 357 2.47 -6.32 14.68
CA LYS A 357 2.53 -7.52 15.54
C LYS A 357 1.20 -7.90 16.20
N TRP A 358 0.22 -7.01 16.23
CA TRP A 358 -1.04 -7.18 16.95
C TRP A 358 -2.29 -7.09 16.05
N GLY A 359 -2.14 -6.52 14.85
CA GLY A 359 -3.20 -6.40 13.87
C GLY A 359 -4.14 -5.23 14.12
N LEU A 360 -5.36 -5.35 13.59
CA LEU A 360 -6.38 -4.32 13.65
C LEU A 360 -6.82 -4.02 15.09
N LEU A 361 -6.99 -2.73 15.43
CA LEU A 361 -7.56 -2.26 16.68
C LEU A 361 -9.09 -2.18 16.58
N GLU A 362 -9.79 -3.02 17.34
CA GLU A 362 -11.21 -3.26 17.15
C GLU A 362 -12.05 -2.81 18.35
N TYR A 363 -13.28 -2.40 18.03
CA TYR A 363 -14.32 -2.34 19.03
C TYR A 363 -14.87 -3.74 19.33
N VAL A 364 -14.70 -4.20 20.57
CA VAL A 364 -15.06 -5.58 20.98
C VAL A 364 -16.30 -5.65 21.87
N GLY A 365 -17.19 -4.64 21.80
CA GLY A 365 -18.39 -4.61 22.65
C GLY A 365 -18.12 -4.24 24.12
N ALA A 366 -16.95 -3.66 24.40
CA ALA A 366 -16.48 -3.31 25.74
C ALA A 366 -16.18 -1.81 25.87
N HIS A 367 -15.80 -1.35 27.07
CA HIS A 367 -15.39 0.03 27.32
C HIS A 367 -13.95 0.34 26.88
N TYR A 368 -13.30 -0.61 26.21
CA TYR A 368 -11.95 -0.47 25.68
C TYR A 368 -11.86 -1.16 24.32
N LEU A 369 -11.03 -0.61 23.45
CA LEU A 369 -10.64 -1.25 22.21
C LEU A 369 -9.67 -2.39 22.49
N LYS A 370 -9.55 -3.34 21.55
CA LYS A 370 -8.62 -4.46 21.64
C LYS A 370 -8.04 -4.76 20.28
N PHE A 371 -6.73 -4.97 20.22
CA PHE A 371 -6.11 -5.50 19.01
C PHE A 371 -6.57 -6.93 18.74
N ARG A 372 -6.90 -7.28 17.49
CA ARG A 372 -7.43 -8.61 17.13
C ARG A 372 -6.58 -9.74 17.72
N ASP A 373 -5.27 -9.68 17.51
CA ASP A 373 -4.30 -10.67 17.97
C ASP A 373 -3.49 -10.20 19.20
N GLY A 374 -3.84 -9.04 19.74
CA GLY A 374 -3.07 -8.36 20.78
C GLY A 374 -3.86 -8.02 22.05
N PRO A 375 -3.29 -7.15 22.90
CA PRO A 375 -3.89 -6.74 24.15
C PRO A 375 -5.05 -5.76 23.96
N TYR A 376 -5.78 -5.52 25.05
CA TYR A 376 -6.65 -4.33 25.16
C TYR A 376 -5.79 -3.06 25.07
N PHE A 377 -6.36 -2.02 24.47
CA PHE A 377 -5.70 -0.74 24.23
C PHE A 377 -6.23 0.33 25.20
N LEU A 378 -5.30 1.09 25.78
CA LEU A 378 -5.59 2.24 26.63
C LEU A 378 -4.98 3.49 26.01
N LYS A 379 -5.82 4.45 25.61
CA LYS A 379 -5.38 5.66 24.93
C LYS A 379 -4.68 6.63 25.89
N MET A 380 -3.49 7.10 25.48
CA MET A 380 -2.70 8.17 26.12
C MET A 380 -2.00 8.96 25.02
N GLY A 381 -2.66 10.01 24.54
CA GLY A 381 -2.28 10.68 23.30
C GLY A 381 -1.99 12.17 23.41
N CYS A 382 -1.74 12.74 22.24
CA CYS A 382 -1.48 14.14 22.01
C CYS A 382 -2.64 14.70 21.17
N ASP A 383 -3.39 15.63 21.74
CA ASP A 383 -4.52 16.27 21.06
C ASP A 383 -4.03 17.42 20.17
N SER A 384 -3.06 18.20 20.68
CA SER A 384 -2.45 19.32 19.97
C SER A 384 -1.13 18.96 19.28
N PRO A 385 -0.80 19.53 18.11
CA PRO A 385 -1.61 20.48 17.36
C PRO A 385 -2.69 19.76 16.55
N GLU A 386 -3.93 20.25 16.61
CA GLU A 386 -4.98 19.72 15.74
C GLU A 386 -4.67 19.94 14.25
N ASN A 387 -3.92 20.97 13.90
CA ASN A 387 -3.39 21.22 12.56
C ASN A 387 -2.01 20.58 12.33
N LEU A 388 -1.74 19.40 12.90
CA LEU A 388 -0.49 18.61 12.70
C LEU A 388 -0.05 18.54 11.23
N LEU A 389 -1.01 18.47 10.31
CA LEU A 389 -0.77 18.36 8.88
C LEU A 389 -0.50 19.71 8.17
N ALA A 390 -0.55 20.85 8.88
CA ALA A 390 -0.15 22.17 8.37
C ALA A 390 1.38 22.30 8.27
N TYR A 391 2.05 21.26 7.76
CA TYR A 391 3.50 21.12 7.74
C TYR A 391 4.11 21.67 6.45
N LYS A 392 5.17 22.47 6.58
CA LYS A 392 5.81 23.13 5.44
C LYS A 392 6.42 22.15 4.42
N GLY A 393 6.80 20.96 4.85
CA GLY A 393 7.39 19.94 3.98
C GLY A 393 6.37 19.15 3.17
N PHE A 394 5.07 19.43 3.29
CA PHE A 394 4.05 18.90 2.39
C PHE A 394 3.82 19.83 1.20
N ASP A 395 3.60 19.24 0.03
CA ASP A 395 3.20 19.97 -1.18
C ASP A 395 1.86 20.66 -1.00
N ASN A 396 1.65 21.73 -1.76
CA ASN A 396 0.47 22.57 -1.84
C ASN A 396 -0.11 22.95 -0.47
N THR A 397 0.74 23.20 0.53
CA THR A 397 0.30 23.54 1.90
C THR A 397 0.47 25.04 2.12
N ILE A 398 -0.65 25.74 2.25
CA ILE A 398 -0.71 27.21 2.21
C ILE A 398 -1.70 27.71 3.26
N ASP A 399 -1.21 28.58 4.14
CA ASP A 399 -2.06 29.30 5.09
C ASP A 399 -3.00 30.28 4.38
N GLN A 400 -4.31 30.13 4.61
CA GLN A 400 -5.36 31.01 4.08
C GLN A 400 -5.70 32.21 4.99
N GLY A 401 -4.90 32.43 6.04
CA GLY A 401 -5.08 33.52 7.00
C GLY A 401 -5.94 33.13 8.19
N GLY A 402 -5.75 31.92 8.72
CA GLY A 402 -6.31 31.51 10.01
C GLY A 402 -5.96 32.48 11.12
N ASN A 403 -6.86 32.63 12.09
CA ASN A 403 -6.66 33.59 13.17
C ASN A 403 -5.64 33.10 14.20
N SER A 404 -5.40 31.80 14.27
CA SER A 404 -4.81 31.14 15.44
C SER A 404 -3.36 30.63 15.25
N THR A 405 -2.79 30.68 14.04
CA THR A 405 -1.39 30.30 13.75
C THR A 405 -0.37 31.45 13.85
N GLN A 406 -0.79 32.58 14.44
CA GLN A 406 0.08 33.74 14.65
C GLN A 406 1.37 33.38 15.39
N GLY A 407 2.49 33.64 14.73
CA GLY A 407 3.84 33.39 15.22
C GLY A 407 4.57 32.28 14.47
N LEU A 408 3.84 31.36 13.82
CA LEU A 408 4.43 30.43 12.85
C LEU A 408 4.79 31.18 11.56
N GLU A 409 5.88 30.77 10.92
CA GLU A 409 6.32 31.39 9.68
C GLU A 409 5.39 30.98 8.54
N ASN A 410 4.59 31.92 8.05
CA ASN A 410 3.52 31.69 7.06
C ASN A 410 2.43 30.72 7.57
N GLY A 411 2.19 30.67 8.89
CA GLY A 411 1.14 29.82 9.48
C GLY A 411 1.44 28.32 9.48
N LEU A 412 2.65 27.89 9.07
CA LEU A 412 2.97 26.48 8.88
C LEU A 412 4.00 25.96 9.87
N HIS A 413 3.81 24.69 10.26
CA HIS A 413 4.72 23.94 11.10
C HIS A 413 6.02 23.58 10.39
N ARG A 414 7.09 23.50 11.17
CA ARG A 414 8.42 23.03 10.72
C ARG A 414 8.93 21.88 11.57
N TYR A 415 8.45 21.76 12.81
CA TYR A 415 8.95 20.81 13.82
C TYR A 415 10.48 20.79 13.88
N GLN A 416 11.10 21.97 13.70
CA GLN A 416 12.55 22.14 13.59
C GLN A 416 13.31 21.49 14.77
N PRO A 417 12.84 21.57 16.03
CA PRO A 417 13.48 20.91 17.17
C PRO A 417 13.54 19.38 17.06
N HIS A 418 12.71 18.77 16.21
CA HIS A 418 12.61 17.33 16.03
C HIS A 418 13.42 16.78 14.85
N ILE A 419 14.03 17.62 14.00
CA ILE A 419 14.90 17.15 12.91
C ILE A 419 16.03 16.22 13.40
N PRO A 420 16.68 16.45 14.56
CA PRO A 420 17.68 15.51 15.09
C PRO A 420 17.13 14.14 15.50
N ASP A 421 15.81 13.97 15.63
CA ASP A 421 15.16 12.71 16.00
C ASP A 421 14.92 11.80 14.79
N TRP A 422 15.13 12.30 13.57
CA TRP A 422 14.96 11.55 12.33
C TRP A 422 16.13 10.59 12.05
N GLY A 423 15.81 9.41 11.55
CA GLY A 423 16.74 8.42 11.04
C GLY A 423 17.57 7.72 12.13
N PRO A 424 18.48 6.81 11.72
CA PRO A 424 19.23 5.95 12.64
C PRO A 424 20.25 6.68 13.54
N GLY A 425 20.51 7.97 13.27
CA GLY A 425 21.32 8.82 14.13
C GLY A 425 20.55 9.53 15.24
N GLY A 426 19.21 9.45 15.21
CA GLY A 426 18.28 10.07 16.14
C GLY A 426 17.49 9.03 16.93
N LEU A 427 16.17 9.22 16.99
CA LEU A 427 15.22 8.30 17.64
C LEU A 427 14.53 7.36 16.63
N GLY A 428 14.73 7.59 15.33
CA GLY A 428 14.23 6.75 14.25
C GLY A 428 15.23 5.70 13.78
N ASP A 429 14.99 5.18 12.57
CA ASP A 429 15.81 4.15 11.95
C ASP A 429 15.92 4.35 10.42
N SER A 430 16.49 3.38 9.70
CA SER A 430 16.71 3.49 8.25
C SER A 430 15.43 3.40 7.41
N THR A 431 14.29 3.07 8.02
CA THR A 431 12.98 2.99 7.37
C THR A 431 12.17 4.28 7.51
N ASP A 432 12.65 5.25 8.30
CA ASP A 432 12.01 6.57 8.43
C ASP A 432 11.75 7.21 7.05
N PRO A 433 10.52 7.65 6.77
CA PRO A 433 10.17 8.16 5.45
C PRO A 433 10.90 9.48 5.15
N PHE A 434 11.30 9.62 3.88
CA PHE A 434 11.99 10.80 3.38
C PHE A 434 11.36 11.29 2.08
N PHE A 435 10.80 12.49 2.11
CA PHE A 435 10.35 13.24 0.94
C PHE A 435 10.70 14.71 1.09
N THR A 436 10.54 15.48 0.02
CA THR A 436 10.80 16.93 0.00
C THR A 436 9.70 17.59 -0.79
N SER A 437 9.10 18.64 -0.23
CA SER A 437 8.08 19.40 -0.94
C SER A 437 8.69 20.06 -2.19
N ALA A 438 8.05 19.85 -3.33
CA ALA A 438 8.34 20.51 -4.59
C ALA A 438 8.11 22.03 -4.52
N ASP A 439 7.15 22.48 -3.70
CA ASP A 439 6.81 23.90 -3.58
C ASP A 439 7.76 24.69 -2.68
N THR A 440 8.23 24.06 -1.60
CA THR A 440 8.94 24.77 -0.53
C THR A 440 10.39 24.33 -0.37
N GLY A 441 10.76 23.14 -0.84
CA GLY A 441 12.06 22.52 -0.63
C GLY A 441 12.30 22.03 0.80
N TYR A 442 11.30 22.07 1.69
CA TYR A 442 11.38 21.48 3.03
C TYR A 442 11.19 19.97 2.97
N ASP A 443 12.00 19.23 3.73
CA ASP A 443 11.94 17.77 3.79
C ASP A 443 11.05 17.26 4.93
N SER A 444 10.80 15.96 4.99
CA SER A 444 9.92 15.32 5.98
C SER A 444 10.53 15.17 7.38
N LYS A 445 11.82 15.50 7.58
CA LYS A 445 12.54 15.12 8.81
C LYS A 445 11.94 15.70 10.08
N GLY A 446 11.37 16.90 10.03
CA GLY A 446 10.75 17.55 11.19
C GLY A 446 9.55 16.76 11.71
N ILE A 447 8.57 16.49 10.84
CA ILE A 447 7.33 15.79 11.23
C ILE A 447 7.60 14.32 11.58
N VAL A 448 8.48 13.64 10.83
CA VAL A 448 8.85 12.24 11.12
C VAL A 448 9.61 12.14 12.44
N GLY A 449 10.56 13.04 12.68
CA GLY A 449 11.27 13.12 13.95
C GLY A 449 10.35 13.43 15.13
N ALA A 450 9.28 14.22 14.91
CA ALA A 450 8.30 14.50 15.95
C ALA A 450 7.52 13.25 16.35
N LEU A 451 7.08 12.44 15.38
CA LEU A 451 6.45 11.15 15.64
C LEU A 451 7.41 10.16 16.33
N ASN A 452 8.68 10.11 15.92
CA ASN A 452 9.70 9.31 16.60
C ASN A 452 9.85 9.73 18.07
N TYR A 453 9.87 11.04 18.34
CA TYR A 453 9.96 11.56 19.70
C TYR A 453 8.73 11.15 20.54
N LEU A 454 7.52 11.37 20.03
CA LEU A 454 6.28 11.00 20.71
C LEU A 454 6.24 9.50 21.03
N SER A 455 6.59 8.65 20.06
CA SER A 455 6.69 7.20 20.24
C SER A 455 7.75 6.81 21.28
N SER A 456 8.93 7.45 21.27
CA SER A 456 9.98 7.21 22.28
C SER A 456 9.53 7.55 23.71
N MET A 457 8.57 8.48 23.83
CA MET A 457 7.94 8.86 25.09
C MET A 457 6.69 8.01 25.41
N ASN A 458 6.41 6.99 24.60
CA ASN A 458 5.27 6.08 24.69
C ASN A 458 3.90 6.75 24.50
N VAL A 459 3.84 7.91 23.84
CA VAL A 459 2.57 8.48 23.37
C VAL A 459 2.03 7.55 22.27
N ASN A 460 0.77 7.12 22.39
CA ASN A 460 0.19 6.09 21.50
C ASN A 460 -1.02 6.56 20.70
N SER A 461 -1.30 7.86 20.66
CA SER A 461 -2.35 8.44 19.84
C SER A 461 -2.02 9.89 19.47
N VAL A 462 -2.37 10.28 18.25
CA VAL A 462 -2.31 11.68 17.78
C VAL A 462 -3.64 12.07 17.14
N TYR A 463 -4.16 13.19 17.60
CA TYR A 463 -5.34 13.86 17.06
C TYR A 463 -4.91 14.82 15.95
N PHE A 464 -5.68 14.87 14.86
CA PHE A 464 -5.47 15.86 13.81
C PHE A 464 -6.70 16.03 12.91
N LEU A 465 -6.80 17.21 12.32
CA LEU A 465 -7.76 17.57 11.29
C LEU A 465 -7.12 17.36 9.91
N PRO A 466 -7.70 16.54 8.99
CA PRO A 466 -7.27 16.45 7.60
C PRO A 466 -7.88 17.56 6.71
N MET A 467 -8.77 18.40 7.26
CA MET A 467 -9.35 19.56 6.57
C MET A 467 -9.83 20.59 7.59
N ASN A 468 -9.24 21.79 7.60
CA ASN A 468 -9.60 22.87 8.53
C ASN A 468 -9.99 24.19 7.83
N LEU A 469 -10.37 24.14 6.54
CA LEU A 469 -10.78 25.35 5.81
C LEU A 469 -12.10 25.90 6.33
N GLY A 470 -12.15 27.21 6.55
CA GLY A 470 -13.26 27.87 7.26
C GLY A 470 -13.20 27.73 8.79
N GLY A 471 -12.17 27.07 9.31
CA GLY A 471 -11.83 26.94 10.72
C GLY A 471 -10.96 28.06 11.26
N ASP A 472 -10.33 27.81 12.39
CA ASP A 472 -9.44 28.77 13.04
C ASP A 472 -7.99 28.75 12.49
N GLY A 473 -7.55 27.61 11.93
CA GLY A 473 -6.28 27.43 11.21
C GLY A 473 -6.37 27.72 9.68
N GLN A 474 -7.19 27.00 8.93
CA GLN A 474 -7.33 27.17 7.46
C GLN A 474 -6.06 26.92 6.63
N GLU A 475 -5.18 26.00 7.05
CA GLU A 475 -3.96 25.60 6.33
C GLU A 475 -3.96 24.13 5.88
N VAL A 476 -4.80 23.30 6.48
CA VAL A 476 -4.91 21.88 6.17
C VAL A 476 -6.07 21.63 5.22
N CYS A 477 -5.74 21.03 4.08
CA CYS A 477 -6.68 20.76 3.01
C CYS A 477 -6.16 19.59 2.15
N PRO A 478 -6.99 18.59 1.80
CA PRO A 478 -6.59 17.48 0.93
C PRO A 478 -6.80 17.79 -0.57
N PHE A 479 -7.38 18.96 -0.89
CA PHE A 479 -7.81 19.32 -2.23
C PHE A 479 -6.69 19.98 -3.05
N VAL A 480 -6.80 19.96 -4.38
CA VAL A 480 -5.91 20.70 -5.29
C VAL A 480 -5.98 22.23 -5.10
N GLY A 481 -7.01 22.73 -4.42
CA GLY A 481 -7.19 24.17 -4.19
C GLY A 481 -8.02 24.53 -2.96
N TYR A 482 -7.91 25.79 -2.56
CA TYR A 482 -8.43 26.31 -1.28
C TYR A 482 -9.75 27.07 -1.41
N SER A 483 -10.24 27.29 -2.63
CA SER A 483 -11.50 28.03 -2.85
C SER A 483 -12.71 27.19 -2.42
N ASN A 484 -13.72 27.80 -1.81
CA ASN A 484 -15.00 27.13 -1.56
C ASN A 484 -15.85 27.04 -2.84
N THR A 485 -15.42 26.18 -3.77
CA THR A 485 -16.12 25.83 -5.01
C THR A 485 -16.30 24.31 -5.07
N THR A 486 -17.32 23.83 -5.78
CA THR A 486 -17.52 22.39 -5.97
C THR A 486 -16.30 21.75 -6.62
N TYR A 487 -15.71 22.40 -7.65
CA TYR A 487 -14.47 21.94 -8.27
C TYR A 487 -13.38 21.66 -7.24
N ALA A 488 -13.03 22.63 -6.40
CA ALA A 488 -11.96 22.42 -5.42
C ALA A 488 -12.30 21.28 -4.45
N LYS A 489 -13.56 21.18 -4.00
CA LYS A 489 -13.99 20.16 -3.03
C LYS A 489 -14.16 18.75 -3.64
N THR A 490 -13.99 18.60 -4.95
CA THR A 490 -14.09 17.33 -5.66
C THR A 490 -12.83 16.93 -6.44
N HIS A 491 -11.71 17.62 -6.19
CA HIS A 491 -10.41 17.31 -6.80
C HIS A 491 -9.33 17.30 -5.72
N TYR A 492 -8.63 16.17 -5.60
CA TYR A 492 -7.70 15.89 -4.50
C TYR A 492 -6.26 16.02 -4.96
N ASP A 493 -5.41 16.55 -4.09
CA ASP A 493 -3.99 16.73 -4.34
C ASP A 493 -3.24 15.42 -4.10
N ILE A 494 -2.82 14.76 -5.18
CA ILE A 494 -2.23 13.42 -5.12
C ILE A 494 -0.84 13.47 -4.46
N SER A 495 -0.02 14.49 -4.74
CA SER A 495 1.32 14.59 -4.15
C SER A 495 1.24 14.72 -2.63
N LYS A 496 0.35 15.60 -2.14
CA LYS A 496 0.13 15.79 -0.72
C LYS A 496 -0.40 14.54 -0.04
N LEU A 497 -1.40 13.88 -0.62
CA LEU A 497 -2.00 12.68 -0.02
C LEU A 497 -1.03 11.50 -0.03
N TYR A 498 -0.18 11.38 -1.06
CA TYR A 498 0.94 10.44 -1.07
C TYR A 498 1.92 10.72 0.09
N GLN A 499 2.24 11.98 0.36
CA GLN A 499 3.11 12.35 1.48
C GLN A 499 2.45 12.09 2.85
N TRP A 500 1.14 12.30 2.98
CA TRP A 500 0.39 11.98 4.21
C TRP A 500 0.40 10.48 4.49
N ASP A 501 0.21 9.65 3.47
CA ASP A 501 0.23 8.20 3.59
C ASP A 501 1.54 7.70 4.23
N GLN A 502 2.67 8.19 3.73
CA GLN A 502 3.99 7.88 4.28
C GLN A 502 4.13 8.24 5.77
N ILE A 503 3.50 9.34 6.21
CA ILE A 503 3.51 9.77 7.62
C ILE A 503 2.59 8.89 8.48
N PHE A 504 1.45 8.47 7.95
CA PHE A 504 0.49 7.61 8.66
C PHE A 504 0.96 6.15 8.76
N GLU A 505 1.59 5.61 7.73
CA GLU A 505 2.27 4.31 7.79
C GLU A 505 3.39 4.31 8.85
N HIS A 506 4.15 5.42 8.93
CA HIS A 506 5.17 5.60 9.95
C HIS A 506 4.59 5.73 11.36
N ALA A 507 3.50 6.47 11.54
CA ALA A 507 2.80 6.51 12.83
C ALA A 507 2.35 5.11 13.27
N THR A 508 1.85 4.30 12.34
CA THR A 508 1.46 2.90 12.58
C THR A 508 2.65 2.04 13.00
N SER A 509 3.80 2.15 12.34
CA SER A 509 5.04 1.43 12.72
C SER A 509 5.60 1.89 14.07
N LYS A 510 5.33 3.13 14.45
CA LYS A 510 5.71 3.70 15.75
C LYS A 510 4.66 3.48 16.86
N GLY A 511 3.59 2.74 16.57
CA GLY A 511 2.58 2.36 17.56
C GLY A 511 1.72 3.54 18.03
N ILE A 512 1.40 4.45 17.11
CA ILE A 512 0.58 5.63 17.34
C ILE A 512 -0.75 5.47 16.59
N LEU A 513 -1.86 5.48 17.34
CA LEU A 513 -3.21 5.53 16.81
C LEU A 513 -3.45 6.86 16.08
N LEU A 514 -4.11 6.80 14.93
CA LEU A 514 -4.51 7.95 14.14
C LEU A 514 -5.93 8.36 14.50
N HIS A 515 -6.08 9.46 15.24
CA HIS A 515 -7.37 10.00 15.61
C HIS A 515 -7.78 11.08 14.61
N PHE A 516 -8.46 10.65 13.55
CA PHE A 516 -8.91 11.49 12.44
C PHE A 516 -10.13 12.30 12.86
N VAL A 517 -10.01 13.63 12.86
CA VAL A 517 -11.13 14.52 13.16
C VAL A 517 -11.58 15.22 11.89
N LEU A 518 -12.77 14.87 11.40
CA LEU A 518 -13.14 15.09 10.00
C LEU A 518 -13.79 16.45 9.70
N ALA A 519 -14.04 17.27 10.73
CA ALA A 519 -14.60 18.60 10.65
C ALA A 519 -14.34 19.37 11.95
N GLU A 520 -14.67 20.66 11.97
CA GLU A 520 -14.45 21.57 13.10
C GLU A 520 -15.73 22.30 13.53
N THR A 521 -15.72 22.90 14.72
CA THR A 521 -16.90 23.58 15.30
C THR A 521 -17.35 24.80 14.51
N GLU A 522 -16.45 25.51 13.84
CA GLU A 522 -16.73 26.78 13.16
C GLU A 522 -17.80 26.58 12.10
N ALA A 523 -18.81 27.47 12.08
CA ALA A 523 -19.89 27.36 11.09
C ALA A 523 -19.39 27.42 9.63
N ALA A 524 -18.23 28.03 9.35
CA ALA A 524 -17.67 28.05 8.01
C ALA A 524 -16.98 26.72 7.65
N ASN A 525 -16.24 26.09 8.58
CA ASN A 525 -15.70 24.73 8.42
C ASN A 525 -16.81 23.69 8.34
N ARG A 526 -17.70 23.67 9.34
CA ARG A 526 -18.81 22.72 9.42
C ARG A 526 -19.65 22.69 8.14
N ASN A 527 -19.85 23.85 7.52
CA ASN A 527 -20.61 24.00 6.28
C ASN A 527 -19.76 23.93 4.99
N TRP A 528 -18.44 23.73 5.08
CA TRP A 528 -17.54 23.77 3.94
C TRP A 528 -17.92 22.74 2.88
N LEU A 529 -18.17 21.50 3.33
CA LEU A 529 -18.66 20.40 2.50
C LEU A 529 -20.19 20.32 2.58
N ASP A 530 -20.84 20.44 1.42
CA ASP A 530 -22.27 20.29 1.19
C ASP A 530 -23.17 21.13 2.13
N ASN A 531 -22.72 22.33 2.53
CA ASN A 531 -23.42 23.18 3.50
C ASN A 531 -23.78 22.44 4.80
N GLY A 532 -22.90 21.52 5.24
CA GLY A 532 -23.04 20.79 6.49
C GLY A 532 -23.92 19.55 6.41
N THR A 533 -24.28 19.09 5.20
CA THR A 533 -25.08 17.87 4.98
C THR A 533 -24.25 16.76 4.35
N LEU A 534 -24.84 15.58 4.15
CA LEU A 534 -24.20 14.46 3.43
C LEU A 534 -24.55 14.53 1.95
N GLY A 535 -23.80 15.33 1.19
CA GLY A 535 -23.93 15.45 -0.26
C GLY A 535 -22.77 14.78 -1.00
N ILE A 536 -22.43 15.31 -2.17
CA ILE A 536 -21.40 14.75 -3.04
C ILE A 536 -20.01 14.98 -2.44
N GLU A 537 -19.75 16.20 -1.96
CA GLU A 537 -18.43 16.65 -1.51
C GLU A 537 -17.98 15.88 -0.26
N ARG A 538 -18.88 15.72 0.72
CA ARG A 538 -18.62 15.02 1.98
C ARG A 538 -18.52 13.51 1.81
N LYS A 539 -19.36 12.92 0.97
CA LYS A 539 -19.26 11.49 0.64
C LYS A 539 -17.93 11.17 -0.04
N LEU A 540 -17.52 12.01 -0.98
CA LEU A 540 -16.24 11.84 -1.64
C LEU A 540 -15.08 12.01 -0.65
N PHE A 541 -15.14 13.03 0.22
CA PHE A 541 -14.14 13.23 1.26
C PHE A 541 -13.99 12.03 2.19
N TYR A 542 -15.08 11.51 2.74
CA TYR A 542 -15.03 10.31 3.58
C TYR A 542 -14.49 9.09 2.83
N ARG A 543 -14.95 8.89 1.58
CA ARG A 543 -14.47 7.79 0.74
C ARG A 543 -12.97 7.89 0.47
N GLU A 544 -12.45 9.07 0.11
CA GLU A 544 -11.02 9.26 -0.15
C GLU A 544 -10.17 9.06 1.10
N MET A 545 -10.59 9.56 2.27
CA MET A 545 -9.88 9.31 3.53
C MET A 545 -9.83 7.82 3.86
N VAL A 546 -10.94 7.10 3.69
CA VAL A 546 -11.02 5.66 3.96
C VAL A 546 -10.25 4.84 2.93
N ALA A 547 -10.41 5.10 1.63
CA ALA A 547 -9.76 4.34 0.56
C ALA A 547 -8.22 4.47 0.60
N ARG A 548 -7.73 5.67 0.96
CA ARG A 548 -6.28 5.93 1.06
C ARG A 548 -5.71 5.43 2.38
N PHE A 549 -6.30 5.81 3.50
CA PHE A 549 -5.67 5.64 4.81
C PHE A 549 -6.32 4.59 5.70
N GLY A 550 -7.53 4.12 5.36
CA GLY A 550 -8.28 3.17 6.17
C GLY A 550 -7.56 1.84 6.40
N HIS A 551 -6.52 1.51 5.61
CA HIS A 551 -5.71 0.31 5.83
C HIS A 551 -4.80 0.40 7.08
N ALA A 552 -4.63 1.57 7.68
CA ALA A 552 -3.87 1.71 8.92
C ALA A 552 -4.57 0.99 10.08
N LEU A 553 -3.82 0.18 10.82
CA LEU A 553 -4.38 -0.80 11.77
C LEU A 553 -5.04 -0.20 13.01
N ALA A 554 -4.88 1.10 13.27
CA ALA A 554 -5.47 1.78 14.42
C ALA A 554 -5.91 3.20 14.04
N ILE A 555 -7.16 3.29 13.59
CA ILE A 555 -7.85 4.56 13.33
C ILE A 555 -9.02 4.74 14.29
N LYS A 556 -9.27 5.99 14.67
CA LYS A 556 -10.55 6.45 15.21
C LYS A 556 -11.12 7.52 14.28
N TRP A 557 -12.31 7.28 13.72
CA TRP A 557 -13.04 8.27 12.93
C TRP A 557 -13.87 9.16 13.85
N ASN A 558 -13.43 10.39 14.04
CA ASN A 558 -14.15 11.42 14.78
C ASN A 558 -14.84 12.36 13.79
N LEU A 559 -16.17 12.40 13.81
CA LEU A 559 -16.93 13.14 12.78
C LEU A 559 -16.68 14.65 12.79
N SER A 560 -16.32 15.21 13.94
CA SER A 560 -16.12 16.65 14.13
C SER A 560 -15.52 16.94 15.50
N GLU A 561 -14.56 17.87 15.52
CA GLU A 561 -14.21 18.68 16.69
C GLU A 561 -15.47 19.46 17.15
N GLU A 562 -15.58 19.71 18.46
CA GLU A 562 -16.75 20.22 19.20
C GLU A 562 -18.09 20.12 18.43
N CYS A 563 -18.51 18.89 18.11
CA CYS A 563 -19.51 18.60 17.09
C CYS A 563 -20.84 19.33 17.30
N LEU A 564 -21.28 20.09 16.30
CA LEU A 564 -22.57 20.83 16.29
C LEU A 564 -23.53 20.37 15.16
N TYR A 565 -23.25 19.24 14.51
CA TYR A 565 -24.16 18.66 13.53
C TYR A 565 -25.45 18.16 14.20
N ALA A 566 -26.56 18.15 13.45
CA ALA A 566 -27.77 17.52 13.94
C ALA A 566 -27.57 15.99 14.01
N VAL A 567 -28.16 15.33 15.01
CA VAL A 567 -28.08 13.86 15.16
C VAL A 567 -28.43 13.10 13.88
N THR A 568 -29.38 13.59 13.08
CA THR A 568 -29.74 12.99 11.79
C THR A 568 -28.58 13.00 10.79
N ASP A 569 -27.81 14.07 10.76
CA ASP A 569 -26.65 14.23 9.89
C ASP A 569 -25.48 13.40 10.41
N SER A 570 -25.18 13.46 11.71
CA SER A 570 -24.13 12.61 12.33
C SER A 570 -24.37 11.13 12.06
N ARG A 571 -25.62 10.68 12.14
CA ARG A 571 -26.06 9.32 11.80
C ARG A 571 -25.85 8.97 10.32
N ALA A 572 -26.08 9.92 9.43
CA ALA A 572 -25.86 9.74 8.01
C ALA A 572 -24.36 9.66 7.70
N PHE A 573 -23.55 10.52 8.33
CA PHE A 573 -22.09 10.56 8.16
C PHE A 573 -21.45 9.25 8.62
N ALA A 574 -21.72 8.83 9.86
CA ALA A 574 -21.23 7.57 10.40
C ALA A 574 -21.70 6.36 9.57
N GLY A 575 -22.97 6.35 9.16
CA GLY A 575 -23.50 5.27 8.33
C GLY A 575 -22.83 5.17 6.95
N TYR A 576 -22.45 6.30 6.35
CA TYR A 576 -21.70 6.27 5.10
C TYR A 576 -20.26 5.78 5.30
N ILE A 577 -19.55 6.26 6.33
CA ILE A 577 -18.20 5.78 6.67
C ILE A 577 -18.22 4.26 6.90
N GLN A 578 -19.15 3.74 7.72
CA GLN A 578 -19.30 2.28 7.93
C GLN A 578 -19.58 1.50 6.64
N SER A 579 -20.17 2.12 5.63
CA SER A 579 -20.48 1.45 4.37
C SER A 579 -19.28 1.35 3.42
N VAL A 580 -18.23 2.16 3.65
CA VAL A 580 -17.04 2.22 2.78
C VAL A 580 -15.74 1.81 3.49
N ASP A 581 -15.74 1.73 4.82
CA ASP A 581 -14.60 1.26 5.63
C ASP A 581 -14.64 -0.26 5.80
N PRO A 582 -13.74 -1.02 5.15
CA PRO A 582 -13.76 -2.48 5.21
C PRO A 582 -13.28 -3.04 6.55
N TYR A 583 -12.79 -2.19 7.45
CA TYR A 583 -12.20 -2.60 8.73
C TYR A 583 -13.11 -2.31 9.94
N ASP A 584 -14.25 -1.63 9.74
CA ASP A 584 -15.18 -1.26 10.83
C ASP A 584 -14.49 -0.50 11.98
N HIS A 585 -13.66 0.50 11.63
CA HIS A 585 -12.97 1.31 12.64
C HIS A 585 -13.95 2.01 13.58
N PRO A 586 -13.56 2.26 14.85
CA PRO A 586 -14.38 2.99 15.79
C PRO A 586 -14.76 4.38 15.30
N ILE A 587 -16.06 4.71 15.39
CA ILE A 587 -16.61 6.02 15.01
C ILE A 587 -17.17 6.72 16.25
N GLY A 588 -16.84 8.01 16.37
CA GLY A 588 -17.34 8.92 17.39
C GLY A 588 -17.41 10.35 16.87
N PHE A 589 -17.59 11.30 17.78
CA PHE A 589 -17.48 12.74 17.52
C PHE A 589 -16.94 13.41 18.78
N HIS A 590 -16.40 14.63 18.70
CA HIS A 590 -16.00 15.41 19.86
C HIS A 590 -17.19 16.23 20.40
N THR A 591 -17.24 16.50 21.71
CA THR A 591 -18.30 17.34 22.32
C THR A 591 -17.75 18.28 23.38
N TYR A 592 -18.37 19.45 23.53
CA TYR A 592 -18.18 20.35 24.67
C TYR A 592 -18.44 19.68 26.02
N SER A 593 -17.86 20.24 27.08
CA SER A 593 -18.12 19.83 28.46
C SER A 593 -19.61 19.91 28.83
N LEU A 594 -20.19 18.82 29.33
CA LEU A 594 -21.58 18.83 29.81
C LEU A 594 -21.72 19.52 31.19
N PRO A 595 -22.83 20.25 31.44
CA PRO A 595 -23.93 20.55 30.53
C PRO A 595 -23.78 21.99 30.00
N ALA A 596 -22.80 22.27 29.14
CA ALA A 596 -22.61 23.64 28.64
C ALA A 596 -23.66 24.04 27.61
N ASP A 597 -24.14 23.14 26.75
CA ASP A 597 -25.12 23.51 25.73
C ASP A 597 -26.27 22.52 25.57
N GLY A 598 -27.50 23.02 25.76
CA GLY A 598 -28.73 22.36 25.30
C GLY A 598 -28.89 22.38 23.77
N GLY A 599 -27.80 22.11 23.04
CA GLY A 599 -27.74 22.01 21.58
C GLY A 599 -27.94 20.58 21.09
N ASN A 600 -28.16 20.42 19.77
CA ASN A 600 -28.52 19.16 19.10
C ASN A 600 -27.40 18.10 19.05
N ASN A 601 -26.37 18.19 19.89
CA ASN A 601 -25.15 17.36 19.92
C ASN A 601 -25.04 16.48 21.17
N ASP A 602 -26.15 16.26 21.87
CA ASP A 602 -26.19 15.41 23.06
C ASP A 602 -25.94 13.94 22.69
N TRP A 603 -24.82 13.40 23.18
CA TRP A 603 -24.52 11.97 23.19
C TRP A 603 -25.72 11.11 23.57
N SER A 604 -26.58 11.58 24.48
CA SER A 604 -27.76 10.84 24.91
C SER A 604 -28.67 10.43 23.75
N ALA A 605 -28.70 11.21 22.67
CA ALA A 605 -29.54 10.96 21.50
C ALA A 605 -29.04 9.81 20.60
N VAL A 606 -27.79 9.39 20.75
CA VAL A 606 -27.15 8.29 19.99
C VAL A 606 -26.79 7.08 20.86
N LEU A 607 -27.16 7.08 22.15
CA LEU A 607 -27.00 5.92 23.02
C LEU A 607 -27.68 4.67 22.42
N GLY A 608 -26.94 3.56 22.34
CA GLY A 608 -27.42 2.30 21.77
C GLY A 608 -27.38 2.23 20.23
N ASP A 609 -27.01 3.31 19.55
CA ASP A 609 -26.82 3.33 18.10
C ASP A 609 -25.47 2.70 17.74
N THR A 610 -25.49 1.56 17.06
CA THR A 610 -24.30 0.74 16.77
C THR A 610 -23.32 1.39 15.78
N ARG A 611 -23.69 2.54 15.21
CA ARG A 611 -22.77 3.39 14.43
C ARG A 611 -21.70 4.05 15.28
N PHE A 612 -21.93 4.22 16.57
CA PHE A 612 -21.04 4.98 17.46
C PHE A 612 -20.54 4.06 18.57
N SER A 613 -19.26 3.70 18.50
CA SER A 613 -18.60 2.79 19.44
C SER A 613 -17.65 3.49 20.41
N THR A 614 -17.33 4.76 20.13
CA THR A 614 -16.45 5.60 20.96
C THR A 614 -16.98 7.02 21.06
N ASN A 615 -16.53 7.76 22.07
CA ASN A 615 -16.74 9.20 22.15
C ASN A 615 -15.40 9.95 22.09
N SER A 616 -15.46 11.27 22.08
CA SER A 616 -14.36 12.20 22.25
C SER A 616 -14.95 13.40 23.02
N THR A 617 -14.32 13.87 24.09
CA THR A 617 -14.96 14.84 24.99
C THR A 617 -14.00 15.86 25.58
N GLN A 618 -14.41 17.11 25.56
CA GLN A 618 -13.81 18.20 26.30
C GLN A 618 -14.36 18.23 27.72
N SER A 619 -13.48 18.31 28.72
CA SER A 619 -13.88 18.43 30.13
C SER A 619 -13.03 19.42 30.92
N ASN A 620 -13.64 20.05 31.93
CA ASN A 620 -12.85 20.63 33.01
C ASN A 620 -12.14 19.51 33.78
N VAL A 621 -10.92 19.78 34.26
CA VAL A 621 -10.16 18.80 35.04
C VAL A 621 -10.92 18.27 36.26
N SER A 622 -11.74 19.09 36.93
CA SER A 622 -12.47 18.65 38.13
C SER A 622 -13.71 17.78 37.86
N PHE A 623 -14.05 17.55 36.58
CA PHE A 623 -15.21 16.76 36.18
C PHE A 623 -14.88 15.62 35.22
N ALA A 624 -13.60 15.46 34.85
CA ALA A 624 -13.18 14.57 33.78
C ALA A 624 -13.49 13.11 34.09
N GLY A 625 -13.14 12.61 35.28
CA GLY A 625 -13.49 11.27 35.73
C GLY A 625 -15.00 11.06 35.79
N GLY A 626 -15.73 11.97 36.44
CA GLY A 626 -17.19 11.91 36.50
C GLY A 626 -17.89 11.85 35.13
N HIS A 627 -17.37 12.54 34.11
CA HIS A 627 -17.86 12.42 32.72
C HIS A 627 -17.65 11.01 32.17
N VAL A 628 -16.47 10.43 32.41
CA VAL A 628 -16.16 9.05 32.00
C VAL A 628 -17.15 8.07 32.63
N GLU A 629 -17.34 8.14 33.95
CA GLU A 629 -18.23 7.21 34.66
C GLU A 629 -19.68 7.30 34.17
N VAL A 630 -20.19 8.53 34.01
CA VAL A 630 -21.56 8.78 33.54
C VAL A 630 -21.76 8.17 32.15
N TRP A 631 -20.83 8.38 31.21
CA TRP A 631 -20.99 7.89 29.85
C TRP A 631 -20.74 6.39 29.71
N ARG A 632 -19.84 5.81 30.52
CA ARG A 632 -19.72 4.34 30.62
C ARG A 632 -21.02 3.72 31.11
N GLN A 633 -21.59 4.27 32.18
CA GLN A 633 -22.83 3.76 32.75
C GLN A 633 -24.03 3.93 31.79
N ASN A 634 -24.16 5.09 31.15
CA ASN A 634 -25.25 5.37 30.22
C ASN A 634 -25.18 4.49 28.96
N SER A 635 -24.00 4.36 28.36
CA SER A 635 -23.80 3.50 27.17
C SER A 635 -24.03 2.02 27.49
N ALA A 636 -23.53 1.54 28.63
CA ALA A 636 -23.81 0.18 29.10
C ALA A 636 -25.31 -0.07 29.32
N ASN A 637 -26.03 0.88 29.92
CA ASN A 637 -27.48 0.80 30.13
C ASN A 637 -28.28 0.80 28.82
N ALA A 638 -27.75 1.44 27.77
CA ALA A 638 -28.34 1.45 26.44
C ALA A 638 -28.06 0.16 25.63
N GLY A 639 -27.26 -0.76 26.17
CA GLY A 639 -26.95 -2.05 25.53
C GLY A 639 -25.81 -1.99 24.49
N HIS A 640 -25.13 -0.84 24.35
CA HIS A 640 -23.97 -0.67 23.48
C HIS A 640 -22.94 0.16 24.22
N LYS A 641 -21.93 -0.51 24.80
CA LYS A 641 -20.90 0.14 25.63
C LYS A 641 -20.01 1.01 24.76
N TRP A 642 -19.74 2.24 25.18
CA TRP A 642 -18.78 3.07 24.48
C TRP A 642 -17.39 2.95 25.09
N VAL A 643 -16.37 3.06 24.25
CA VAL A 643 -15.04 3.49 24.67
C VAL A 643 -15.12 4.97 24.99
N VAL A 644 -14.81 5.34 26.23
CA VAL A 644 -15.01 6.70 26.74
C VAL A 644 -13.67 7.40 26.93
N GLU A 645 -13.50 8.56 26.32
CA GLU A 645 -12.22 9.25 26.19
C GLU A 645 -12.38 10.76 26.45
N ILE A 646 -11.44 11.32 27.22
CA ILE A 646 -11.31 12.75 27.46
C ILE A 646 -10.17 13.26 26.59
N ASP A 647 -10.50 13.96 25.51
CA ASP A 647 -9.49 14.33 24.52
C ASP A 647 -9.00 15.77 24.74
N GLU A 648 -9.83 16.58 25.39
CA GLU A 648 -9.49 17.94 25.75
C GLU A 648 -9.76 18.23 27.24
N ILE A 649 -8.71 18.57 27.99
CA ILE A 649 -8.87 19.22 29.30
C ILE A 649 -8.77 20.73 29.12
N THR A 650 -9.86 21.45 29.38
CA THR A 650 -10.03 22.89 29.02
C THR A 650 -9.00 23.85 29.64
N THR A 651 -8.23 23.39 30.63
CA THR A 651 -7.15 24.21 31.22
C THR A 651 -5.93 24.29 30.28
N GLY A 652 -5.78 23.35 29.35
CA GLY A 652 -4.62 23.20 28.48
C GLY A 652 -3.38 22.72 29.24
N LEU A 653 -2.61 21.83 28.63
CA LEU A 653 -1.33 21.34 29.12
C LEU A 653 -0.20 22.30 28.74
N THR A 654 0.53 22.77 29.75
CA THR A 654 1.71 23.63 29.62
C THR A 654 2.95 22.97 30.23
N ASP A 655 4.09 23.63 30.11
CA ASP A 655 5.37 23.21 30.70
C ASP A 655 5.40 23.27 32.24
N VAL A 656 4.43 23.91 32.88
CA VAL A 656 4.43 24.15 34.34
C VAL A 656 3.31 23.46 35.11
N ASN A 657 2.28 22.93 34.42
CA ASN A 657 1.09 22.38 35.09
C ASN A 657 0.97 20.84 35.02
N ALA A 658 1.94 20.14 34.42
CA ALA A 658 1.91 18.68 34.28
C ALA A 658 1.71 17.94 35.61
N THR A 659 2.34 18.39 36.70
CA THR A 659 2.12 17.79 38.04
C THR A 659 0.68 17.97 38.52
N ALA A 660 0.09 19.15 38.33
CA ALA A 660 -1.28 19.41 38.76
C ALA A 660 -2.30 18.60 37.94
N LEU A 661 -2.04 18.44 36.63
CA LEU A 661 -2.88 17.65 35.73
C LEU A 661 -2.70 16.14 35.95
N ARG A 662 -1.51 15.66 36.31
CA ARG A 662 -1.32 14.29 36.82
C ARG A 662 -2.20 14.08 38.04
N GLN A 663 -2.13 15.02 38.98
CA GLN A 663 -2.78 14.91 40.27
C GLN A 663 -4.31 14.88 40.17
N ARG A 664 -4.87 15.69 39.26
CA ARG A 664 -6.31 15.98 39.22
C ARG A 664 -7.05 15.46 37.98
N GLY A 665 -6.34 15.06 36.93
CA GLY A 665 -6.97 14.66 35.66
C GLY A 665 -6.52 13.29 35.17
N LEU A 666 -5.21 13.01 35.14
CA LEU A 666 -4.68 11.77 34.55
C LEU A 666 -5.26 10.51 35.24
N TYR A 667 -5.05 10.36 36.54
CA TYR A 667 -5.55 9.18 37.26
C TYR A 667 -7.06 9.21 37.45
N ASP A 668 -7.66 10.39 37.55
CA ASP A 668 -9.12 10.60 37.59
C ASP A 668 -9.80 9.95 36.38
N VAL A 669 -9.33 10.26 35.17
CA VAL A 669 -9.83 9.66 33.93
C VAL A 669 -9.53 8.17 33.85
N LEU A 670 -8.30 7.74 34.16
CA LEU A 670 -7.90 6.34 34.02
C LEU A 670 -8.64 5.42 35.00
N PHE A 671 -8.87 5.85 36.25
CA PHE A 671 -9.53 5.04 37.28
C PHE A 671 -11.07 5.12 37.19
N SER A 672 -11.60 6.16 36.54
CA SER A 672 -12.97 6.15 36.01
C SER A 672 -13.15 5.19 34.83
N GLY A 673 -12.05 4.71 34.25
CA GLY A 673 -11.97 3.72 33.19
C GLY A 673 -12.08 4.28 31.77
N GLY A 674 -11.51 5.47 31.54
CA GLY A 674 -11.45 6.12 30.23
C GLY A 674 -10.03 6.23 29.68
N GLY A 675 -9.92 6.68 28.44
CA GLY A 675 -8.67 7.11 27.79
C GLY A 675 -8.50 8.63 27.81
N ILE A 676 -7.30 9.13 27.54
CA ILE A 676 -7.02 10.58 27.57
C ILE A 676 -6.07 11.04 26.45
N GLU A 677 -6.33 12.22 25.90
CA GLU A 677 -5.37 13.01 25.12
C GLU A 677 -5.15 14.38 25.76
N TRP A 678 -4.06 15.04 25.38
CA TRP A 678 -3.65 16.30 26.00
C TRP A 678 -3.68 17.46 25.02
N TYR A 679 -4.71 18.29 25.18
CA TYR A 679 -4.83 19.61 24.55
C TYR A 679 -3.88 20.62 25.19
N PHE A 680 -3.24 21.49 24.41
CA PHE A 680 -2.20 22.42 24.88
C PHE A 680 -2.69 23.83 25.21
N GLY A 681 -3.96 24.16 24.96
CA GLY A 681 -4.46 25.51 25.18
C GLY A 681 -3.92 26.54 24.20
N TYR A 682 -4.43 27.76 24.27
CA TYR A 682 -3.94 28.88 23.43
C TYR A 682 -2.71 29.56 24.03
N VAL A 683 -1.57 28.88 24.00
CA VAL A 683 -0.29 29.38 24.52
C VAL A 683 0.54 30.03 23.40
N SER A 684 1.18 31.16 23.68
CA SER A 684 2.05 31.85 22.71
C SER A 684 3.38 31.11 22.50
N LEU A 685 4.02 31.33 21.35
CA LEU A 685 5.41 30.98 21.14
C LEU A 685 6.33 31.68 22.17
N PRO A 686 7.49 31.08 22.54
CA PRO A 686 8.09 29.88 21.95
C PRO A 686 7.53 28.56 22.52
N LEU A 687 6.69 28.59 23.56
CA LEU A 687 6.13 27.37 24.14
C LEU A 687 5.15 26.71 23.16
N GLY A 688 4.33 27.51 22.49
CA GLY A 688 3.35 27.02 21.51
C GLY A 688 2.17 26.34 22.20
N GLY A 689 0.98 26.72 21.76
CA GLY A 689 -0.27 26.12 22.18
C GLY A 689 -0.76 25.13 21.13
N ASP A 690 -2.06 24.95 21.11
CA ASP A 690 -2.77 24.04 20.22
C ASP A 690 -2.28 24.12 18.78
N LEU A 691 -2.56 25.20 18.05
CA LEU A 691 -2.12 25.31 16.65
C LEU A 691 -0.66 25.72 16.40
N ARG A 692 0.18 25.78 17.45
CA ARG A 692 1.49 26.48 17.36
C ARG A 692 2.66 25.72 17.94
N VAL A 693 2.42 24.55 18.52
CA VAL A 693 3.50 23.77 19.12
C VAL A 693 4.45 23.25 18.03
N GLU A 694 5.74 23.52 18.21
CA GLU A 694 6.82 23.06 17.33
C GLU A 694 7.73 22.03 18.03
N ASP A 695 7.66 21.95 19.36
CA ASP A 695 8.51 21.09 20.20
C ASP A 695 7.68 20.35 21.25
N PHE A 696 7.43 19.07 21.00
CA PHE A 696 6.70 18.20 21.94
C PHE A 696 7.48 17.94 23.24
N ARG A 697 8.79 18.25 23.30
CA ARG A 697 9.59 18.15 24.54
C ARG A 697 9.17 19.12 25.61
N THR A 698 8.51 20.20 25.22
CA THR A 698 7.98 21.17 26.17
C THR A 698 6.95 20.55 27.12
N ARG A 699 6.37 19.39 26.77
CA ARG A 699 5.37 18.64 27.57
C ARG A 699 5.90 17.29 28.08
N GLN A 700 7.22 17.07 28.03
CA GLN A 700 7.85 15.79 28.35
C GLN A 700 7.44 15.21 29.71
N ASP A 701 7.28 16.05 30.73
CA ASP A 701 6.87 15.60 32.07
C ASP A 701 5.51 14.87 32.03
N MET A 702 4.56 15.37 31.23
CA MET A 702 3.27 14.71 31.10
C MET A 702 3.38 13.40 30.32
N TRP A 703 4.17 13.34 29.25
CA TRP A 703 4.39 12.07 28.53
C TRP A 703 4.99 11.01 29.46
N GLN A 704 5.92 11.43 30.31
CA GLN A 704 6.52 10.54 31.29
C GLN A 704 5.51 10.06 32.34
N TYR A 705 4.68 10.95 32.88
CA TYR A 705 3.63 10.60 33.85
C TYR A 705 2.54 9.73 33.22
N GLY A 706 2.11 10.05 32.01
CA GLY A 706 1.18 9.28 31.20
C GLY A 706 1.68 7.86 30.97
N TRP A 707 2.96 7.70 30.60
CA TRP A 707 3.58 6.38 30.47
C TRP A 707 3.60 5.60 31.79
N TYR A 708 3.98 6.23 32.90
CA TYR A 708 3.97 5.57 34.21
C TYR A 708 2.57 5.08 34.60
N ALA A 709 1.54 5.90 34.38
CA ALA A 709 0.16 5.55 34.67
C ALA A 709 -0.36 4.45 33.74
N ARG A 710 -0.16 4.58 32.41
CA ARG A 710 -0.59 3.58 31.44
C ARG A 710 0.09 2.23 31.69
N ARG A 711 1.41 2.21 31.92
CA ARG A 711 2.14 0.99 32.27
C ARG A 711 1.63 0.36 33.55
N PHE A 712 1.31 1.17 34.57
CA PHE A 712 0.69 0.64 35.80
C PHE A 712 -0.62 -0.09 35.48
N MET A 713 -1.50 0.53 34.68
CA MET A 713 -2.77 -0.07 34.25
C MET A 713 -2.54 -1.36 33.45
N GLU A 714 -1.70 -1.33 32.42
CA GLU A 714 -1.47 -2.43 31.48
C GLU A 714 -0.75 -3.63 32.13
N GLU A 715 0.22 -3.40 33.01
CA GLU A 715 1.04 -4.48 33.60
C GLU A 715 0.46 -5.06 34.90
N ASN A 716 -0.41 -4.31 35.61
CA ASN A 716 -0.85 -4.71 36.96
C ASN A 716 -2.37 -4.84 37.11
N LEU A 717 -3.17 -4.35 36.15
CA LEU A 717 -4.63 -4.38 36.28
C LEU A 717 -5.27 -5.14 35.11
N PRO A 718 -6.27 -6.00 35.38
CA PRO A 718 -7.19 -6.46 34.34
C PRO A 718 -8.21 -5.34 34.02
N PHE A 719 -7.72 -4.16 33.60
CA PHE A 719 -8.49 -2.92 33.56
C PHE A 719 -9.78 -3.02 32.71
N TRP A 720 -9.78 -3.86 31.67
CA TRP A 720 -10.94 -4.13 30.82
C TRP A 720 -12.11 -4.82 31.55
N GLU A 721 -11.84 -5.48 32.68
CA GLU A 721 -12.83 -6.12 33.55
C GLU A 721 -13.20 -5.25 34.77
N MET A 722 -12.57 -4.10 34.93
CA MET A 722 -12.68 -3.26 36.12
C MET A 722 -13.71 -2.13 35.96
N GLN A 723 -14.21 -1.66 37.10
CA GLN A 723 -15.23 -0.61 37.20
C GLN A 723 -14.89 0.39 38.32
N PRO A 724 -15.27 1.67 38.17
CA PRO A 724 -15.11 2.67 39.21
C PRO A 724 -15.95 2.33 40.45
N ALA A 725 -15.48 2.76 41.62
CA ALA A 725 -16.08 2.47 42.91
C ALA A 725 -15.65 3.44 44.02
N ASP A 726 -15.55 4.74 43.74
CA ASP A 726 -14.96 5.75 44.64
C ASP A 726 -15.60 5.79 46.03
N ALA A 727 -16.91 5.49 46.08
CA ALA A 727 -17.68 5.41 47.32
C ALA A 727 -17.14 4.40 48.36
N LEU A 728 -16.21 3.52 47.96
CA LEU A 728 -15.52 2.61 48.88
C LEU A 728 -14.52 3.32 49.79
N VAL A 729 -14.02 4.50 49.43
CA VAL A 729 -13.09 5.28 50.26
C VAL A 729 -13.85 6.34 51.05
N ASN A 730 -13.46 6.52 52.32
CA ASN A 730 -14.04 7.55 53.19
C ASN A 730 -12.97 8.16 54.11
N GLY A 731 -12.96 9.50 54.24
CA GLY A 731 -12.11 10.24 55.18
C GLY A 731 -10.71 10.57 54.65
N GLU A 732 -10.53 10.44 53.34
CA GLU A 732 -9.38 10.84 52.55
C GLU A 732 -9.22 12.38 52.48
N SER A 733 -8.03 12.82 52.08
CA SER A 733 -7.80 14.21 51.69
C SER A 733 -8.16 14.42 50.22
N PHE A 734 -8.65 15.61 49.90
CA PHE A 734 -9.04 16.03 48.57
C PHE A 734 -8.47 17.43 48.26
N HIS A 735 -8.32 17.75 46.98
CA HIS A 735 -7.95 19.08 46.54
C HIS A 735 -9.07 20.08 46.80
N SER A 736 -8.77 21.38 46.81
CA SER A 736 -9.75 22.44 47.12
C SER A 736 -10.94 22.52 46.15
N ASP A 737 -10.82 21.91 44.98
CA ASP A 737 -11.88 21.79 43.96
C ASP A 737 -12.78 20.57 44.16
N GLY A 738 -12.49 19.72 45.14
CA GLY A 738 -13.24 18.50 45.43
C GLY A 738 -12.62 17.22 44.88
N THR A 739 -11.51 17.29 44.12
CA THR A 739 -10.87 16.09 43.55
C THR A 739 -10.34 15.18 44.67
N GLY A 740 -10.95 14.00 44.80
CA GLY A 740 -10.79 13.06 45.90
C GLY A 740 -10.09 11.77 45.48
N ALA A 741 -10.22 10.72 46.30
CA ALA A 741 -9.65 9.43 45.95
C ALA A 741 -10.49 8.73 44.89
N GLU A 742 -9.80 8.14 43.90
CA GLU A 742 -10.40 7.43 42.77
C GLU A 742 -10.17 5.94 42.94
N VAL A 743 -11.18 5.11 42.73
CA VAL A 743 -11.14 3.69 43.05
C VAL A 743 -11.57 2.86 41.86
N PHE A 744 -10.69 2.01 41.35
CA PHE A 744 -10.97 1.11 40.23
C PHE A 744 -10.86 -0.34 40.70
N ILE A 745 -11.91 -1.13 40.49
CA ILE A 745 -12.00 -2.48 41.08
C ILE A 745 -12.40 -3.55 40.09
N LYS A 746 -11.83 -4.74 40.28
CA LYS A 746 -12.48 -6.02 39.95
C LYS A 746 -12.94 -6.62 41.28
N PRO A 747 -14.26 -6.61 41.58
CA PRO A 747 -14.75 -6.96 42.92
C PRO A 747 -14.20 -8.30 43.43
N ASN A 748 -13.70 -8.32 44.67
CA ASN A 748 -13.14 -9.51 45.32
C ASN A 748 -11.94 -10.12 44.59
N ASP A 749 -11.18 -9.33 43.81
CA ASP A 749 -9.98 -9.77 43.09
C ASP A 749 -8.87 -8.71 43.17
N THR A 750 -9.11 -7.53 42.58
CA THR A 750 -8.12 -6.45 42.46
C THR A 750 -8.76 -5.10 42.77
N TYR A 751 -8.07 -4.28 43.57
CA TYR A 751 -8.48 -2.91 43.89
C TYR A 751 -7.30 -1.97 43.67
N ALA A 752 -7.46 -0.99 42.78
CA ALA A 752 -6.53 0.12 42.63
C ALA A 752 -7.19 1.37 43.23
N VAL A 753 -6.51 2.03 44.15
CA VAL A 753 -6.99 3.26 44.80
C VAL A 753 -5.96 4.35 44.59
N TYR A 754 -6.33 5.39 43.87
CA TYR A 754 -5.51 6.57 43.68
C TYR A 754 -5.89 7.64 44.70
N PHE A 755 -4.90 8.18 45.40
CA PHE A 755 -5.05 9.30 46.31
C PHE A 755 -4.34 10.50 45.69
N PRO A 756 -5.03 11.56 45.23
CA PRO A 756 -4.38 12.73 44.65
C PRO A 756 -3.59 13.54 45.69
N VAL A 757 -3.96 13.42 46.97
CA VAL A 757 -3.20 13.91 48.12
C VAL A 757 -3.31 12.89 49.26
N ALA A 758 -2.23 12.24 49.63
CA ALA A 758 -2.25 11.14 50.60
C ALA A 758 -2.05 11.58 52.09
N SER A 759 -2.46 12.81 52.45
CA SER A 759 -2.22 13.34 53.82
C SER A 759 -3.11 12.67 54.86
N SER A 760 -4.31 12.31 54.43
CA SER A 760 -5.15 11.28 55.02
C SER A 760 -5.59 10.37 53.89
N THR A 761 -5.39 9.06 54.04
CA THR A 761 -5.88 8.02 53.12
C THR A 761 -7.18 7.40 53.60
N GLY A 762 -7.71 7.84 54.74
CA GLY A 762 -9.00 7.42 55.27
C GLY A 762 -9.14 5.92 55.51
N THR A 763 -10.33 5.42 55.20
CA THR A 763 -10.75 4.02 55.30
C THR A 763 -11.19 3.49 53.95
N LEU A 764 -11.03 2.19 53.73
CA LEU A 764 -11.51 1.48 52.55
C LEU A 764 -12.54 0.43 52.97
N ASP A 765 -13.71 0.44 52.35
CA ASP A 765 -14.74 -0.56 52.58
C ASP A 765 -14.45 -1.85 51.78
N LEU A 766 -13.94 -2.86 52.48
CA LEU A 766 -13.73 -4.21 51.95
C LEU A 766 -14.78 -5.20 52.48
N SER A 767 -15.94 -4.73 52.95
CA SER A 767 -16.98 -5.59 53.52
C SER A 767 -17.53 -6.63 52.55
N ALA A 768 -17.59 -6.30 51.27
CA ALA A 768 -17.99 -7.22 50.19
C ALA A 768 -16.85 -8.14 49.71
N ALA A 769 -15.61 -7.84 50.07
CA ALA A 769 -14.44 -8.63 49.71
C ALA A 769 -14.16 -9.72 50.75
N THR A 770 -13.46 -10.77 50.35
CA THR A 770 -13.11 -11.91 51.21
C THR A 770 -11.63 -12.26 51.10
N GLY A 771 -11.10 -12.94 52.10
CA GLY A 771 -9.69 -13.36 52.10
C GLY A 771 -8.72 -12.22 52.37
N THR A 772 -7.45 -12.45 52.03
CA THR A 772 -6.35 -11.52 52.26
C THR A 772 -5.88 -10.99 50.92
N PHE A 773 -5.56 -9.71 50.88
CA PHE A 773 -4.97 -9.01 49.74
C PHE A 773 -3.55 -8.60 50.11
N GLN A 774 -2.62 -8.78 49.18
CA GLN A 774 -1.34 -8.12 49.22
C GLN A 774 -1.52 -6.66 48.81
N ARG A 775 -1.09 -5.75 49.67
CA ARG A 775 -1.04 -4.32 49.39
C ARG A 775 0.35 -3.90 48.93
N ARG A 776 0.39 -3.11 47.86
CA ARG A 776 1.58 -2.43 47.33
C ARG A 776 1.28 -0.95 47.11
N TRP A 777 2.29 -0.10 47.22
CA TRP A 777 2.18 1.33 46.96
C TRP A 777 3.01 1.71 45.74
N PHE A 778 2.41 2.38 44.78
CA PHE A 778 3.04 2.85 43.55
C PHE A 778 3.12 4.38 43.59
N ASP A 779 4.32 4.90 43.32
CA ASP A 779 4.61 6.33 43.26
C ASP A 779 4.42 6.84 41.83
N PRO A 780 3.37 7.65 41.55
CA PRO A 780 3.08 8.17 40.23
C PRO A 780 4.16 9.08 39.63
N THR A 781 5.07 9.60 40.47
CA THR A 781 6.12 10.53 40.04
C THR A 781 7.36 9.81 39.52
N THR A 782 7.60 8.59 40.01
CA THR A 782 8.75 7.75 39.63
C THR A 782 8.36 6.53 38.81
N GLY A 783 7.08 6.16 38.82
CA GLY A 783 6.58 4.98 38.14
C GLY A 783 6.97 3.67 38.81
N LEU A 784 7.30 3.67 40.10
CA LEU A 784 7.83 2.50 40.81
C LEU A 784 6.98 2.14 42.03
N PHE A 785 6.93 0.85 42.35
CA PHE A 785 6.43 0.39 43.65
C PHE A 785 7.44 0.72 44.76
N VAL A 786 6.96 1.24 45.88
CA VAL A 786 7.76 1.71 47.01
C VAL A 786 7.29 1.04 48.31
N GLY A 787 8.23 0.76 49.21
CA GLY A 787 7.95 0.14 50.50
C GLY A 787 7.91 -1.39 50.44
N THR A 788 7.64 -2.01 51.58
CA THR A 788 7.49 -3.47 51.68
C THR A 788 6.00 -3.82 51.53
N PRO A 789 5.63 -4.77 50.65
CA PRO A 789 4.26 -5.24 50.58
C PRO A 789 3.78 -5.78 51.92
N ASP A 790 2.54 -5.47 52.28
CA ASP A 790 1.88 -5.98 53.48
C ASP A 790 0.47 -6.51 53.17
N ALA A 791 -0.26 -6.94 54.19
CA ALA A 791 -1.52 -7.66 54.02
C ALA A 791 -2.71 -6.84 54.55
N LEU A 792 -3.77 -6.73 53.76
CA LEU A 792 -5.09 -6.27 54.20
C LEU A 792 -6.09 -7.42 54.10
N THR A 793 -6.96 -7.56 55.09
CA THR A 793 -7.99 -8.62 55.11
C THR A 793 -9.35 -8.04 54.79
N GLY A 794 -10.05 -8.64 53.83
CA GLY A 794 -11.43 -8.28 53.51
C GLY A 794 -12.43 -8.70 54.59
N GLY A 795 -13.69 -8.37 54.38
CA GLY A 795 -14.80 -8.69 55.30
C GLY A 795 -15.14 -7.56 56.27
N GLY A 796 -14.60 -6.36 56.07
CA GLY A 796 -14.96 -5.18 56.84
C GLY A 796 -14.31 -3.91 56.30
N ILE A 797 -14.62 -2.79 56.97
CA ILE A 797 -13.98 -1.50 56.71
C ILE A 797 -12.57 -1.54 57.35
N VAL A 798 -11.56 -1.18 56.57
CA VAL A 798 -10.15 -1.18 56.99
C VAL A 798 -9.59 0.24 56.99
N ASN A 799 -8.73 0.54 57.95
CA ASN A 799 -7.92 1.76 57.88
C ASN A 799 -6.85 1.57 56.81
N VAL A 800 -6.76 2.49 55.86
CA VAL A 800 -5.73 2.43 54.82
C VAL A 800 -4.37 2.74 55.45
N GLY A 801 -4.25 3.80 56.25
CA GLY A 801 -2.96 4.18 56.83
C GLY A 801 -2.03 4.85 55.81
N PRO A 802 -0.90 5.41 56.25
CA PRO A 802 -0.11 6.31 55.42
C PRO A 802 0.63 5.58 54.29
N PRO A 803 0.94 6.28 53.18
CA PRO A 803 1.88 5.77 52.19
C PRO A 803 3.28 5.61 52.81
N PRO A 804 4.19 4.86 52.14
CA PRO A 804 5.53 4.57 52.68
C PRO A 804 6.37 5.82 52.97
N ASN A 805 6.16 6.90 52.22
CA ASN A 805 6.78 8.19 52.44
C ASN A 805 5.92 9.32 51.86
N SER A 806 6.32 10.57 52.09
CA SER A 806 5.75 11.76 51.43
C SER A 806 4.21 11.83 51.44
N PRO A 807 3.54 11.80 52.61
CA PRO A 807 2.07 11.84 52.70
C PRO A 807 1.44 13.16 52.19
N GLY A 808 2.19 14.11 51.63
CA GLY A 808 1.61 15.28 50.94
C GLY A 808 1.45 15.10 49.43
N MET A 809 1.95 14.00 48.88
CA MET A 809 1.98 13.72 47.44
C MET A 809 0.85 12.74 47.06
N ASP A 810 0.66 12.59 45.75
CA ASP A 810 -0.21 11.58 45.17
C ASP A 810 0.39 10.17 45.23
N TRP A 811 -0.46 9.17 45.42
CA TRP A 811 -0.08 7.76 45.54
C TRP A 811 -1.15 6.84 44.97
N VAL A 812 -0.73 5.74 44.34
CA VAL A 812 -1.62 4.63 44.01
C VAL A 812 -1.38 3.49 45.01
N MET A 813 -2.44 2.98 45.62
CA MET A 813 -2.44 1.75 46.39
C MET A 813 -3.04 0.64 45.53
N LEU A 814 -2.33 -0.47 45.39
CA LEU A 814 -2.80 -1.68 44.72
C LEU A 814 -3.04 -2.78 45.74
N LEU A 815 -4.22 -3.38 45.73
CA LEU A 815 -4.58 -4.59 46.46
C LEU A 815 -4.86 -5.71 45.46
N GLU A 816 -4.15 -6.83 45.60
CA GLU A 816 -4.31 -8.02 44.77
C GLU A 816 -4.37 -9.26 45.66
N ARG A 817 -5.14 -10.28 45.27
CA ARG A 817 -5.32 -11.50 46.07
C ARG A 817 -4.17 -12.49 45.99
#